data_AF-A0A6A4ITP5-F1
#
_entry.id   AF-A0A6A4ITP5-F1
#
_cell.length_a   1.000
_cell.length_b   1.000
_cell.length_c   1.000
_cell.angle_alpha   90.00
_cell.angle_beta   90.00
_cell.angle_gamma   90.00
#
_symmetry.space_group_name_H-M   'P 1'
#
loop_
_entity.id
_entity.type
_entity.pdbx_description
1 polymer ?
#
loop_
_entity_poly.entity_id
_entity_poly.type
_entity_poly.pdbx_seq_one_letter_code
_entity_poly.pdbx_strand_id
1 'polypeptide(L)'
;MGVEEMECHIQTIDRYINILQSGFKKDKKAALEELKTVVDKADGNVLVEIHSKIQNQLILNFQDPVEAVREGALLLSQNMIERLEVDKTHIALLMPALYPRVCREKDHEGSEELRLIIAQFLIIIVNKYDKKVVPYMTEIVDMVGRLFKDPSPDIKQTTSRLLIVLVKALPYETFQYTKKLWPPLLENITHQRWKVRVSTIEAVEWLMLKGDNKCVPDVTPSLNKKMLDSMYQVRLALVKLAGHWLIKLPDRYSFFAHLIPMVLSGLADDNEDVVREAGKLWEEAGELYLKENETDLKDKINYEEKMLEHYPEGVKRPSLGCRVLIEREASKFLLALVNELTDWVEIVRIKASMLLTQVTLHFEYAITMSIRKIIPQLCKAARDRDTPLVVTNVKQAAEYMGYFIPAEVYCELIVEYMKEAHEGELLVVAAMVRGTKRSDLAENLDTIASLLEHTTFKGKEQLAMLDLIESILKVCLSDSFKIGNQIWACLVSIAGLAEASTIKDKSVELLERFADIGGGNRREVYGRHCVQLLNKLPDSVWTIHCHEQFIFLAIINVAGEIVSDHLDPIMAILRSALKPETDPEVLLKIMMSINDLLSKPEVTLPNDAAVAKFVKVMLSELLPPHLKWTAGRSAEAIRTVTCTCLYMCLCKVSTQNDIVTTPVALKPAVENPPKKLQIEDVSSLSINSDQSATEDDDKIPDVDFSSSPEVIYGLSGYLEPLLPTLMSLIQDPSPKTRLLTLNCVKIFSKSSISHQPQHFASILYQVLKRLDDADKPVRAMAVEVIKTYYSEHIVRTTRDSHNSTLVDFVYSTLLIHLDDKDSVLKQNILECLKEVSKMNPQLLRAKVLPDNFRDKEICQNLIDFLEKSMKNLAVE
;
A
#
# COMPACT_ATOMS: atom_id res chain seq x y z
N MET A 1 -15.64 56.13 -57.42
CA MET A 1 -16.47 57.30 -57.75
C MET A 1 -15.76 58.10 -58.84
N GLY A 2 -16.51 58.74 -59.73
CA GLY A 2 -15.93 59.74 -60.64
C GLY A 2 -15.40 60.94 -59.85
N VAL A 3 -14.45 61.69 -60.42
CA VAL A 3 -13.84 62.88 -59.79
C VAL A 3 -14.91 63.91 -59.39
N GLU A 4 -15.97 64.06 -60.20
CA GLU A 4 -17.10 64.98 -59.95
C GLU A 4 -18.00 64.58 -58.76
N GLU A 5 -18.21 63.28 -58.51
CA GLU A 5 -19.00 62.81 -57.35
C GLU A 5 -18.25 63.07 -56.03
N MET A 6 -16.92 62.96 -56.04
CA MET A 6 -16.08 63.17 -54.87
C MET A 6 -16.01 64.66 -54.49
N GLU A 7 -15.92 65.56 -55.47
CA GLU A 7 -15.96 67.02 -55.24
C GLU A 7 -17.31 67.49 -54.66
N CYS A 8 -18.43 66.91 -55.11
CA CYS A 8 -19.76 67.17 -54.54
C CYS A 8 -19.84 66.73 -53.06
N HIS A 9 -19.24 65.60 -52.71
CA HIS A 9 -19.17 65.11 -51.33
C HIS A 9 -18.26 65.97 -50.43
N ILE A 10 -17.16 66.51 -50.97
CA ILE A 10 -16.29 67.43 -50.21
C ILE A 10 -17.03 68.72 -49.83
N GLN A 11 -17.90 69.24 -50.70
CA GLN A 11 -18.75 70.40 -50.39
C GLN A 11 -19.84 70.11 -49.34
N THR A 12 -20.21 68.83 -49.16
CA THR A 12 -21.20 68.42 -48.14
C THR A 12 -20.58 68.15 -46.77
N ILE A 13 -19.25 68.08 -46.65
CA ILE A 13 -18.54 67.90 -45.38
C ILE A 13 -18.82 69.04 -44.41
N ASP A 14 -18.82 70.29 -44.89
CA ASP A 14 -19.12 71.46 -44.03
C ASP A 14 -20.52 71.38 -43.44
N ARG A 15 -21.49 70.83 -44.19
CA ARG A 15 -22.84 70.55 -43.69
C ARG A 15 -22.80 69.51 -42.58
N TYR A 16 -22.08 68.41 -42.76
CA TYR A 16 -21.95 67.39 -41.72
C TYR A 16 -21.22 67.92 -40.47
N ILE A 17 -20.16 68.72 -40.62
CA ILE A 17 -19.49 69.39 -39.51
C ILE A 17 -20.48 70.25 -38.70
N ASN A 18 -21.29 71.07 -39.38
CA ASN A 18 -22.30 71.91 -38.71
C ASN A 18 -23.33 71.07 -37.94
N ILE A 19 -23.75 69.92 -38.50
CA ILE A 19 -24.65 68.97 -37.81
C ILE A 19 -23.94 68.36 -36.58
N LEU A 20 -22.65 68.00 -36.68
CA LEU A 20 -21.88 67.45 -35.55
C LEU A 20 -21.64 68.46 -34.43
N GLN A 21 -21.60 69.77 -34.74
CA GLN A 21 -21.47 70.84 -33.75
C GLN A 21 -22.77 71.06 -32.97
N SER A 22 -23.89 71.26 -33.69
CA SER A 22 -25.12 71.83 -33.10
C SER A 22 -26.39 70.99 -33.32
N GLY A 23 -26.31 69.90 -34.08
CA GLY A 23 -27.46 69.05 -34.41
C GLY A 23 -27.96 68.21 -33.22
N PHE A 24 -29.17 67.66 -33.36
CA PHE A 24 -29.72 66.76 -32.35
C PHE A 24 -29.11 65.36 -32.44
N LYS A 25 -29.31 64.54 -31.41
CA LYS A 25 -28.76 63.17 -31.28
C LYS A 25 -28.91 62.33 -32.56
N LYS A 26 -30.10 62.31 -33.18
CA LYS A 26 -30.37 61.49 -34.38
C LYS A 26 -29.60 62.01 -35.59
N ASP A 27 -29.55 63.32 -35.77
CA ASP A 27 -28.90 63.97 -36.92
C ASP A 27 -27.38 63.82 -36.85
N LYS A 28 -26.80 63.97 -35.64
CA LYS A 28 -25.38 63.73 -35.40
C LYS A 28 -24.97 62.29 -35.72
N LYS A 29 -25.78 61.31 -35.29
CA LYS A 29 -25.53 59.89 -35.57
C LYS A 29 -25.60 59.61 -37.08
N ALA A 30 -26.65 60.08 -37.75
CA ALA A 30 -26.78 59.91 -39.20
C ALA A 30 -25.63 60.59 -39.96
N ALA A 31 -25.18 61.76 -39.52
CA ALA A 31 -24.02 62.44 -40.11
C ALA A 31 -22.73 61.62 -39.98
N LEU A 32 -22.49 60.95 -38.85
CA LEU A 32 -21.33 60.07 -38.67
C LEU A 32 -21.41 58.81 -39.54
N GLU A 33 -22.60 58.23 -39.71
CA GLU A 33 -22.83 57.08 -40.60
C GLU A 33 -22.57 57.46 -42.06
N GLU A 34 -23.09 58.60 -42.53
CA GLU A 34 -22.83 59.11 -43.88
C GLU A 34 -21.35 59.44 -44.08
N LEU A 35 -20.73 60.16 -43.13
CA LEU A 35 -19.29 60.47 -43.18
C LEU A 35 -18.44 59.19 -43.24
N LYS A 36 -18.82 58.14 -42.51
CA LYS A 36 -18.16 56.83 -42.61
C LYS A 36 -18.23 56.28 -44.03
N THR A 37 -19.40 56.31 -44.69
CA THR A 37 -19.50 55.82 -46.08
C THR A 37 -18.66 56.63 -47.07
N VAL A 38 -18.55 57.95 -46.86
CA VAL A 38 -17.70 58.83 -47.69
C VAL A 38 -16.23 58.50 -47.45
N VAL A 39 -15.83 58.41 -46.18
CA VAL A 39 -14.47 58.08 -45.77
C VAL A 39 -14.07 56.69 -46.26
N ASP A 40 -14.94 55.68 -46.21
CA ASP A 40 -14.67 54.31 -46.71
C ASP A 40 -14.41 54.24 -48.21
N LYS A 41 -14.92 55.21 -48.99
CA LYS A 41 -14.71 55.31 -50.45
C LYS A 41 -13.58 56.25 -50.85
N ALA A 42 -13.03 57.00 -49.90
CA ALA A 42 -11.98 57.99 -50.14
C ALA A 42 -10.58 57.40 -49.92
N ASP A 43 -9.67 57.71 -50.84
CA ASP A 43 -8.27 57.25 -50.82
C ASP A 43 -7.29 58.39 -51.15
N GLY A 44 -6.03 58.21 -50.79
CA GLY A 44 -4.93 59.13 -51.12
C GLY A 44 -5.18 60.57 -50.65
N ASN A 45 -4.91 61.55 -51.52
CA ASN A 45 -5.03 62.97 -51.19
C ASN A 45 -6.44 63.40 -50.78
N VAL A 46 -7.48 62.74 -51.31
CA VAL A 46 -8.88 63.05 -50.94
C VAL A 46 -9.11 62.73 -49.47
N LEU A 47 -8.63 61.58 -48.98
CA LEU A 47 -8.77 61.21 -47.58
C LEU A 47 -8.03 62.18 -46.65
N VAL A 48 -6.85 62.66 -47.06
CA VAL A 48 -6.08 63.69 -46.34
C VAL A 48 -6.86 65.00 -46.24
N GLU A 49 -7.48 65.45 -47.34
CA GLU A 49 -8.30 66.67 -47.33
C GLU A 49 -9.51 66.52 -46.41
N ILE A 50 -10.24 65.39 -46.50
CA ILE A 50 -11.38 65.09 -45.62
C ILE A 50 -10.95 65.11 -44.15
N HIS A 51 -9.85 64.43 -43.81
CA HIS A 51 -9.28 64.41 -42.46
C HIS A 51 -9.00 65.81 -41.94
N SER A 52 -8.31 66.64 -42.74
CA SER A 52 -7.93 68.00 -42.33
C SER A 52 -9.13 68.86 -41.96
N LYS A 53 -10.29 68.64 -42.60
CA LYS A 53 -11.54 69.39 -42.32
C LYS A 53 -12.27 68.86 -41.09
N ILE A 54 -12.36 67.55 -40.90
CA ILE A 54 -13.25 66.97 -39.86
C ILE A 54 -12.55 66.64 -38.54
N GLN A 55 -11.22 66.46 -38.52
CA GLN A 55 -10.49 65.91 -37.36
C GLN A 55 -10.74 66.69 -36.06
N ASN A 56 -10.69 68.03 -36.11
CA ASN A 56 -10.94 68.85 -34.92
C ASN A 56 -12.37 68.67 -34.39
N GLN A 57 -13.35 68.53 -35.29
CA GLN A 57 -14.72 68.30 -34.89
C GLN A 57 -14.89 66.91 -34.27
N LEU A 58 -14.34 65.86 -34.89
CA LEU A 58 -14.38 64.50 -34.35
C LEU A 58 -13.80 64.42 -32.94
N ILE A 59 -12.66 65.08 -32.70
CA ILE A 59 -12.03 65.16 -31.38
C ILE A 59 -12.95 65.81 -30.35
N LEU A 60 -13.63 66.92 -30.69
CA LEU A 60 -14.60 67.55 -29.79
C LEU A 60 -15.78 66.60 -29.50
N ASN A 61 -16.21 65.83 -30.49
CA ASN A 61 -17.27 64.85 -30.33
C ASN A 61 -16.88 63.63 -29.47
N PHE A 62 -15.60 63.42 -29.10
CA PHE A 62 -15.23 62.42 -28.07
C PHE A 62 -15.79 62.77 -26.68
N GLN A 63 -16.19 64.02 -26.47
CA GLN A 63 -16.82 64.50 -25.23
C GLN A 63 -18.32 64.79 -25.40
N ASP A 64 -18.92 64.41 -26.52
CA ASP A 64 -20.35 64.64 -26.76
C ASP A 64 -21.20 63.94 -25.68
N PRO A 65 -22.26 64.55 -25.14
CA PRO A 65 -23.13 63.91 -24.16
C PRO A 65 -23.76 62.60 -24.67
N VAL A 66 -23.92 62.44 -25.98
CA VAL A 66 -24.50 61.25 -26.61
C VAL A 66 -23.44 60.19 -26.88
N GLU A 67 -23.60 59.02 -26.25
CA GLU A 67 -22.70 57.87 -26.42
C GLU A 67 -22.52 57.43 -27.87
N ALA A 68 -23.60 57.27 -28.64
CA ALA A 68 -23.54 56.88 -30.05
C ALA A 68 -22.76 57.88 -30.94
N VAL A 69 -22.69 59.15 -30.53
CA VAL A 69 -21.90 60.17 -31.23
C VAL A 69 -20.42 60.03 -30.89
N ARG A 70 -20.09 59.80 -29.61
CA ARG A 70 -18.72 59.49 -29.18
C ARG A 70 -18.18 58.23 -29.85
N GLU A 71 -18.98 57.16 -29.88
CA GLU A 71 -18.66 55.89 -30.54
C GLU A 71 -18.36 56.10 -32.03
N GLY A 72 -19.28 56.73 -32.77
CA GLY A 72 -19.09 56.97 -34.20
C GLY A 72 -17.89 57.88 -34.49
N ALA A 73 -17.63 58.88 -33.64
CA ALA A 73 -16.45 59.74 -33.78
C ALA A 73 -15.14 58.97 -33.56
N LEU A 74 -15.07 58.11 -32.54
CA LEU A 74 -13.90 57.28 -32.25
C LEU A 74 -13.63 56.27 -33.38
N LEU A 75 -14.65 55.54 -33.83
CA LEU A 75 -14.53 54.55 -34.90
C LEU A 75 -14.15 55.19 -36.24
N LEU A 76 -14.73 56.35 -36.56
CA LEU A 76 -14.37 57.08 -37.78
C LEU A 76 -12.92 57.58 -37.71
N SER A 77 -12.51 58.12 -36.56
CA SER A 77 -11.12 58.55 -36.34
C SER A 77 -10.13 57.39 -36.46
N GLN A 78 -10.45 56.23 -35.88
CA GLN A 78 -9.65 55.01 -36.02
C GLN A 78 -9.46 54.62 -37.50
N ASN A 79 -10.55 54.49 -38.23
CA ASN A 79 -10.56 54.08 -39.64
C ASN A 79 -9.71 55.05 -40.51
N MET A 80 -9.85 56.35 -40.31
CA MET A 80 -9.03 57.34 -41.01
C MET A 80 -7.57 57.20 -40.65
N ILE A 81 -7.25 57.11 -39.36
CA ILE A 81 -5.88 56.98 -38.88
C ILE A 81 -5.24 55.69 -39.39
N GLU A 82 -5.97 54.59 -39.57
CA GLU A 82 -5.43 53.35 -40.16
C GLU A 82 -5.01 53.51 -41.62
N ARG A 83 -5.67 54.39 -42.39
CA ARG A 83 -5.44 54.56 -43.83
C ARG A 83 -4.57 55.75 -44.22
N LEU A 84 -4.53 56.81 -43.40
CA LEU A 84 -3.73 58.01 -43.67
C LEU A 84 -2.22 57.77 -43.62
N GLU A 85 -1.40 58.60 -44.25
CA GLU A 85 0.05 58.54 -44.03
C GLU A 85 0.42 59.03 -42.61
N VAL A 86 1.63 58.68 -42.18
CA VAL A 86 2.09 58.96 -40.81
C VAL A 86 2.46 60.43 -40.66
N ASP A 87 1.60 61.21 -40.00
CA ASP A 87 1.83 62.62 -39.65
C ASP A 87 1.77 62.87 -38.13
N LYS A 88 2.81 63.53 -37.59
CA LYS A 88 2.91 63.88 -36.15
C LYS A 88 1.77 64.80 -35.70
N THR A 89 1.17 65.59 -36.60
CA THR A 89 0.03 66.45 -36.25
C THR A 89 -1.18 65.65 -35.77
N HIS A 90 -1.38 64.44 -36.31
CA HIS A 90 -2.51 63.59 -35.96
C HIS A 90 -2.44 63.17 -34.49
N ILE A 91 -1.30 62.64 -34.05
CA ILE A 91 -1.09 62.23 -32.65
C ILE A 91 -1.05 63.43 -31.70
N ALA A 92 -0.56 64.59 -32.15
CA ALA A 92 -0.56 65.81 -31.34
C ALA A 92 -1.97 66.30 -30.99
N LEU A 93 -2.95 66.04 -31.85
CA LEU A 93 -4.35 66.35 -31.62
C LEU A 93 -5.08 65.22 -30.86
N LEU A 94 -4.81 63.96 -31.22
CA LEU A 94 -5.48 62.80 -30.63
C LEU A 94 -5.09 62.55 -29.17
N MET A 95 -3.81 62.67 -28.81
CA MET A 95 -3.34 62.33 -27.45
C MET A 95 -3.99 63.20 -26.36
N PRO A 96 -4.04 64.55 -26.48
CA PRO A 96 -4.76 65.39 -25.53
C PRO A 96 -6.27 65.16 -25.50
N ALA A 97 -6.86 64.63 -26.57
CA ALA A 97 -8.28 64.31 -26.65
C ALA A 97 -8.63 62.99 -25.96
N LEU A 98 -7.80 61.96 -26.13
CA LEU A 98 -8.00 60.63 -25.55
C LEU A 98 -7.62 60.57 -24.07
N TYR A 99 -6.56 61.27 -23.67
CA TYR A 99 -6.02 61.20 -22.31
C TYR A 99 -7.06 61.52 -21.21
N PRO A 100 -7.84 62.61 -21.29
CA PRO A 100 -8.88 62.92 -20.30
C PRO A 100 -9.96 61.84 -20.22
N ARG A 101 -10.31 61.22 -21.35
CA ARG A 101 -11.35 60.17 -21.42
C ARG A 101 -10.98 58.92 -20.63
N VAL A 102 -9.70 58.67 -20.44
CA VAL A 102 -9.20 57.52 -19.66
C VAL A 102 -8.79 57.95 -18.25
N CYS A 103 -7.93 58.96 -18.11
CA CYS A 103 -7.21 59.25 -16.87
C CYS A 103 -7.87 60.31 -15.98
N ARG A 104 -8.67 61.24 -16.54
CA ARG A 104 -9.25 62.37 -15.77
C ARG A 104 -10.64 62.02 -15.27
N GLU A 105 -10.83 62.00 -13.96
CA GLU A 105 -12.10 61.58 -13.32
C GLU A 105 -13.33 62.34 -13.83
N LYS A 106 -13.23 63.66 -14.00
CA LYS A 106 -14.35 64.51 -14.46
C LYS A 106 -14.80 64.19 -15.88
N ASP A 107 -13.87 63.79 -16.74
CA ASP A 107 -14.11 63.57 -18.16
C ASP A 107 -13.95 62.10 -18.51
N HIS A 108 -14.07 61.19 -17.54
CA HIS A 108 -13.87 59.77 -17.77
C HIS A 108 -14.97 59.21 -18.69
N GLU A 109 -14.62 58.27 -19.58
CA GLU A 109 -15.60 57.58 -20.43
C GLU A 109 -16.39 56.55 -19.61
N GLY A 110 -17.70 56.79 -19.50
CA GLY A 110 -18.59 55.93 -18.73
C GLY A 110 -18.90 54.60 -19.42
N SER A 111 -18.92 54.57 -20.75
CA SER A 111 -19.26 53.35 -21.51
C SER A 111 -18.08 52.39 -21.61
N GLU A 112 -18.32 51.13 -21.23
CA GLU A 112 -17.34 50.03 -21.34
C GLU A 112 -16.90 49.81 -22.79
N GLU A 113 -17.85 49.79 -23.73
CA GLU A 113 -17.57 49.58 -25.15
C GLU A 113 -16.66 50.69 -25.72
N LEU A 114 -16.90 51.95 -25.33
CA LEU A 114 -16.09 53.07 -25.79
C LEU A 114 -14.70 53.06 -25.15
N ARG A 115 -14.56 52.66 -23.89
CA ARG A 115 -13.23 52.46 -23.27
C ARG A 115 -12.45 51.35 -23.96
N LEU A 116 -13.11 50.27 -24.38
CA LEU A 116 -12.51 49.22 -25.19
C LEU A 116 -12.06 49.74 -26.56
N ILE A 117 -12.90 50.52 -27.24
CA ILE A 117 -12.55 51.19 -28.51
C ILE A 117 -11.32 52.10 -28.30
N ILE A 118 -11.26 52.88 -27.22
CA ILE A 118 -10.10 53.73 -26.93
C ILE A 118 -8.83 52.88 -26.76
N ALA A 119 -8.89 51.78 -26.01
CA ALA A 119 -7.75 50.87 -25.85
C ALA A 119 -7.29 50.26 -27.19
N GLN A 120 -8.23 49.88 -28.06
CA GLN A 120 -7.93 49.43 -29.42
C GLN A 120 -7.34 50.54 -30.29
N PHE A 121 -7.82 51.79 -30.13
CA PHE A 121 -7.30 52.94 -30.86
C PHE A 121 -5.83 53.20 -30.50
N LEU A 122 -5.49 53.10 -29.22
CA LEU A 122 -4.10 53.24 -28.77
C LEU A 122 -3.19 52.20 -29.41
N ILE A 123 -3.67 50.97 -29.65
CA ILE A 123 -2.90 49.93 -30.33
C ILE A 123 -2.61 50.32 -31.78
N ILE A 124 -3.63 50.84 -32.49
CA ILE A 124 -3.49 51.34 -33.85
C ILE A 124 -2.47 52.48 -33.88
N ILE A 125 -2.58 53.44 -32.97
CA ILE A 125 -1.68 54.60 -32.88
C ILE A 125 -0.24 54.13 -32.64
N VAL A 126 0.00 53.26 -31.66
CA VAL A 126 1.36 52.78 -31.35
C VAL A 126 1.96 52.00 -32.51
N ASN A 127 1.22 51.06 -33.12
CA ASN A 127 1.71 50.30 -34.27
C ASN A 127 2.03 51.18 -35.48
N LYS A 128 1.19 52.18 -35.76
CA LYS A 128 1.32 53.00 -36.95
C LYS A 128 2.39 54.08 -36.83
N TYR A 129 2.45 54.74 -35.67
CA TYR A 129 3.34 55.89 -35.48
C TYR A 129 4.72 55.49 -34.93
N ASP A 130 4.85 54.28 -34.35
CA ASP A 130 6.12 53.73 -33.86
C ASP A 130 6.90 54.76 -33.02
N LYS A 131 8.17 55.04 -33.30
CA LYS A 131 9.01 56.03 -32.59
C LYS A 131 8.44 57.45 -32.55
N LYS A 132 7.42 57.78 -33.35
CA LYS A 132 6.83 59.13 -33.32
C LYS A 132 5.91 59.35 -32.12
N VAL A 133 5.47 58.31 -31.40
CA VAL A 133 4.65 58.47 -30.18
C VAL A 133 5.48 58.78 -28.93
N VAL A 134 6.82 58.72 -29.02
CA VAL A 134 7.75 58.96 -27.89
C VAL A 134 7.44 60.24 -27.08
N PRO A 135 7.08 61.39 -27.69
CA PRO A 135 6.73 62.60 -26.94
C PRO A 135 5.51 62.45 -26.01
N TYR A 136 4.67 61.44 -26.24
CA TYR A 136 3.43 61.17 -25.50
C TYR A 136 3.51 59.91 -24.63
N MET A 137 4.72 59.40 -24.38
CA MET A 137 4.91 58.16 -23.62
C MET A 137 4.35 58.23 -22.21
N THR A 138 4.47 59.38 -21.54
CA THR A 138 3.93 59.55 -20.20
C THR A 138 2.41 59.38 -20.20
N GLU A 139 1.72 60.02 -21.12
CA GLU A 139 0.27 59.95 -21.31
C GLU A 139 -0.18 58.52 -21.67
N ILE A 140 0.53 57.87 -22.59
CA ILE A 140 0.22 56.47 -22.98
C ILE A 140 0.38 55.54 -21.78
N VAL A 141 1.47 55.67 -21.02
CA VAL A 141 1.75 54.84 -19.84
C VAL A 141 0.71 55.07 -18.75
N ASP A 142 0.29 56.31 -18.53
CA ASP A 142 -0.78 56.65 -17.58
C ASP A 142 -2.13 56.05 -17.99
N MET A 143 -2.48 56.10 -19.28
CA MET A 143 -3.68 55.48 -19.81
C MET A 143 -3.62 53.96 -19.66
N VAL A 144 -2.51 53.31 -20.01
CA VAL A 144 -2.29 51.88 -19.84
C VAL A 144 -2.44 51.48 -18.36
N GLY A 145 -1.80 52.22 -17.44
CA GLY A 145 -1.91 51.97 -16.01
C GLY A 145 -3.33 52.10 -15.48
N ARG A 146 -4.13 53.04 -16.01
CA ARG A 146 -5.54 53.20 -15.65
C ARG A 146 -6.43 52.11 -16.25
N LEU A 147 -6.21 51.73 -17.51
CA LEU A 147 -6.98 50.69 -18.19
C LEU A 147 -6.74 49.30 -17.61
N PHE A 148 -5.57 49.01 -17.03
CA PHE A 148 -5.36 47.76 -16.30
C PHE A 148 -6.26 47.62 -15.06
N LYS A 149 -6.67 48.75 -14.47
CA LYS A 149 -7.59 48.80 -13.31
C LYS A 149 -9.06 48.84 -13.71
N ASP A 150 -9.38 48.78 -15.00
CA ASP A 150 -10.74 48.75 -15.49
C ASP A 150 -11.46 47.47 -15.01
N PRO A 151 -12.75 47.50 -14.62
CA PRO A 151 -13.48 46.29 -14.26
C PRO A 151 -13.66 45.29 -15.42
N SER A 152 -13.65 45.75 -16.67
CA SER A 152 -13.93 44.92 -17.84
C SER A 152 -12.79 43.94 -18.17
N PRO A 153 -13.09 42.64 -18.30
CA PRO A 153 -12.09 41.65 -18.71
C PRO A 153 -11.56 41.85 -20.13
N ASP A 154 -12.37 42.40 -21.04
CA ASP A 154 -11.97 42.60 -22.44
C ASP A 154 -11.06 43.81 -22.59
N ILE A 155 -11.28 44.86 -21.78
CA ILE A 155 -10.35 45.99 -21.65
C ILE A 155 -9.02 45.53 -21.06
N LYS A 156 -9.01 44.70 -20.00
CA LYS A 156 -7.76 44.17 -19.42
C LYS A 156 -6.94 43.35 -20.42
N GLN A 157 -7.59 42.47 -21.18
CA GLN A 157 -6.93 41.68 -22.24
C GLN A 157 -6.40 42.59 -23.35
N THR A 158 -7.21 43.56 -23.80
CA THR A 158 -6.79 44.51 -24.83
C THR A 158 -5.64 45.40 -24.36
N THR A 159 -5.64 45.81 -23.09
CA THR A 159 -4.58 46.61 -22.48
C THR A 159 -3.28 45.81 -22.34
N SER A 160 -3.38 44.52 -22.02
CA SER A 160 -2.23 43.61 -22.02
C SER A 160 -1.61 43.52 -23.42
N ARG A 161 -2.45 43.38 -24.46
CA ARG A 161 -2.01 43.43 -25.86
C ARG A 161 -1.39 44.78 -26.24
N LEU A 162 -1.99 45.89 -25.81
CA LEU A 162 -1.46 47.24 -26.00
C LEU A 162 -0.07 47.39 -25.39
N LEU A 163 0.14 46.89 -24.16
CA LEU A 163 1.43 46.92 -23.53
C LEU A 163 2.47 46.10 -24.30
N ILE A 164 2.12 44.90 -24.77
CA ILE A 164 3.01 44.07 -25.60
C ILE A 164 3.42 44.82 -26.88
N VAL A 165 2.46 45.47 -27.55
CA VAL A 165 2.70 46.28 -28.75
C VAL A 165 3.63 47.46 -28.44
N LEU A 166 3.35 48.19 -27.35
CA LEU A 166 4.15 49.33 -26.89
C LEU A 166 5.60 48.93 -26.60
N VAL A 167 5.79 47.83 -25.85
CA VAL A 167 7.10 47.32 -25.47
C VAL A 167 7.90 46.85 -26.67
N LYS A 168 7.25 46.23 -27.67
CA LYS A 168 7.89 45.78 -28.91
C LYS A 168 8.32 46.94 -29.81
N ALA A 169 7.48 47.97 -29.93
CA ALA A 169 7.76 49.16 -30.74
C ALA A 169 8.85 50.04 -30.08
N LEU A 170 8.77 50.25 -28.76
CA LEU A 170 9.54 51.25 -28.02
C LEU A 170 10.21 50.67 -26.78
N PRO A 171 11.16 49.71 -26.93
CA PRO A 171 11.76 49.03 -25.80
C PRO A 171 12.57 49.97 -24.89
N TYR A 172 13.37 50.88 -25.47
CA TYR A 172 14.22 51.80 -24.71
C TYR A 172 13.40 52.80 -23.89
N GLU A 173 12.35 53.34 -24.50
CA GLU A 173 11.48 54.33 -23.85
C GLU A 173 10.58 53.68 -22.81
N THR A 174 10.15 52.43 -23.04
CA THR A 174 9.34 51.68 -22.07
C THR A 174 10.16 51.23 -20.86
N PHE A 175 11.47 51.01 -21.02
CA PHE A 175 12.39 50.58 -19.95
C PHE A 175 12.23 51.41 -18.67
N GLN A 176 12.23 52.74 -18.77
CA GLN A 176 12.12 53.65 -17.62
C GLN A 176 10.75 53.60 -16.90
N TYR A 177 9.71 53.08 -17.56
CA TYR A 177 8.36 52.98 -17.02
C TYR A 177 8.01 51.59 -16.49
N THR A 178 8.93 50.63 -16.58
CA THR A 178 8.70 49.24 -16.12
C THR A 178 8.12 49.18 -14.71
N LYS A 179 8.73 49.92 -13.77
CA LYS A 179 8.31 49.99 -12.35
C LYS A 179 6.93 50.60 -12.14
N LYS A 180 6.45 51.42 -13.08
CA LYS A 180 5.11 52.02 -13.06
C LYS A 180 4.06 51.10 -13.69
N LEU A 181 4.46 50.28 -14.67
CA LEU A 181 3.57 49.45 -15.47
C LEU A 181 3.31 48.06 -14.86
N TRP A 182 4.32 47.41 -14.29
CA TRP A 182 4.15 46.05 -13.78
C TRP A 182 3.18 45.95 -12.59
N PRO A 183 3.10 46.90 -11.62
CA PRO A 183 2.21 46.73 -10.47
C PRO A 183 0.72 46.64 -10.84
N PRO A 184 0.13 47.60 -11.60
CA PRO A 184 -1.28 47.50 -12.00
C PRO A 184 -1.55 46.35 -12.97
N LEU A 185 -0.56 45.92 -13.75
CA LEU A 185 -0.67 44.72 -14.58
C LEU A 185 -0.78 43.46 -13.72
N LEU A 186 0.10 43.31 -12.72
CA LEU A 186 0.18 42.11 -11.89
C LEU A 186 -1.06 41.89 -11.03
N GLU A 187 -1.78 42.95 -10.65
CA GLU A 187 -3.09 42.85 -9.99
C GLU A 187 -4.08 41.97 -10.78
N ASN A 188 -3.94 41.88 -12.10
CA ASN A 188 -4.82 41.10 -12.97
C ASN A 188 -4.52 39.59 -12.98
N ILE A 189 -3.41 39.16 -12.39
CA ILE A 189 -3.01 37.74 -12.35
C ILE A 189 -3.92 36.88 -11.45
N THR A 190 -4.68 37.49 -10.55
CA THR A 190 -5.64 36.81 -9.67
C THR A 190 -7.07 36.85 -10.22
N HIS A 191 -7.27 37.41 -11.41
CA HIS A 191 -8.60 37.59 -11.98
C HIS A 191 -9.33 36.26 -12.22
N GLN A 192 -10.65 36.23 -12.00
CA GLN A 192 -11.48 35.02 -12.13
C GLN A 192 -11.42 34.35 -13.52
N ARG A 193 -11.40 35.14 -14.60
CA ARG A 193 -11.33 34.64 -15.98
C ARG A 193 -9.89 34.28 -16.35
N TRP A 194 -9.64 33.02 -16.70
CA TRP A 194 -8.30 32.53 -17.04
C TRP A 194 -7.66 33.26 -18.23
N LYS A 195 -8.45 33.70 -19.23
CA LYS A 195 -7.94 34.47 -20.39
C LYS A 195 -7.28 35.78 -19.97
N VAL A 196 -7.81 36.45 -18.95
CA VAL A 196 -7.20 37.68 -18.40
C VAL A 196 -5.87 37.34 -17.74
N ARG A 197 -5.81 36.25 -16.96
CA ARG A 197 -4.57 35.78 -16.33
C ARG A 197 -3.50 35.44 -17.38
N VAL A 198 -3.86 34.72 -18.44
CA VAL A 198 -2.97 34.39 -19.55
C VAL A 198 -2.43 35.66 -20.23
N SER A 199 -3.32 36.57 -20.65
CA SER A 199 -2.88 37.83 -21.27
C SER A 199 -2.01 38.69 -20.35
N THR A 200 -2.25 38.64 -19.04
CA THR A 200 -1.43 39.30 -18.02
C THR A 200 -0.03 38.68 -17.97
N ILE A 201 0.08 37.35 -17.95
CA ILE A 201 1.35 36.63 -17.97
C ILE A 201 2.14 36.95 -19.23
N GLU A 202 1.50 36.90 -20.40
CA GLU A 202 2.13 37.25 -21.68
C GLU A 202 2.64 38.71 -21.69
N ALA A 203 1.87 39.64 -21.12
CA ALA A 203 2.30 41.03 -21.03
C ALA A 203 3.47 41.23 -20.04
N VAL A 204 3.47 40.53 -18.90
CA VAL A 204 4.59 40.53 -17.95
C VAL A 204 5.84 39.96 -18.63
N GLU A 205 5.72 38.88 -19.40
CA GLU A 205 6.82 38.27 -20.13
C GLU A 205 7.52 39.31 -21.02
N TRP A 206 6.77 39.98 -21.90
CA TRP A 206 7.31 40.97 -22.82
C TRP A 206 7.86 42.20 -22.10
N LEU A 207 7.15 42.68 -21.07
CA LEU A 207 7.59 43.83 -20.28
C LEU A 207 8.97 43.59 -19.65
N MET A 208 9.23 42.40 -19.11
CA MET A 208 10.55 42.09 -18.52
C MET A 208 11.62 41.77 -19.58
N LEU A 209 11.25 41.16 -20.71
CA LEU A 209 12.19 40.85 -21.80
C LEU A 209 12.82 42.10 -22.43
N LYS A 210 12.11 43.23 -22.39
CA LYS A 210 12.52 44.47 -23.06
C LYS A 210 12.62 45.68 -22.13
N GLY A 211 12.05 45.61 -20.93
CA GLY A 211 12.11 46.63 -19.89
C GLY A 211 13.21 46.38 -18.85
N ASP A 212 13.01 46.93 -17.65
CA ASP A 212 13.93 46.78 -16.51
C ASP A 212 13.80 45.38 -15.88
N ASN A 213 14.61 44.45 -16.38
CA ASN A 213 14.66 43.06 -15.92
C ASN A 213 15.01 42.90 -14.42
N LYS A 214 15.53 43.94 -13.75
CA LYS A 214 15.78 43.92 -12.31
C LYS A 214 14.50 43.76 -11.49
N CYS A 215 13.33 43.98 -12.10
CA CYS A 215 12.02 43.74 -11.48
C CYS A 215 11.55 42.27 -11.55
N VAL A 216 12.31 41.36 -12.17
CA VAL A 216 11.94 39.93 -12.21
C VAL A 216 11.72 39.34 -10.81
N PRO A 217 12.59 39.56 -9.81
CA PRO A 217 12.36 39.07 -8.44
C PRO A 217 11.09 39.64 -7.79
N ASP A 218 10.63 40.84 -8.18
CA ASP A 218 9.43 41.48 -7.62
C ASP A 218 8.15 40.81 -8.13
N VAL A 219 8.13 40.35 -9.39
CA VAL A 219 6.95 39.73 -10.01
C VAL A 219 6.90 38.21 -9.81
N THR A 220 8.05 37.56 -9.66
CA THR A 220 8.16 36.09 -9.57
C THR A 220 7.33 35.48 -8.43
N PRO A 221 7.27 36.04 -7.20
CA PRO A 221 6.45 35.47 -6.13
C PRO A 221 4.96 35.34 -6.49
N SER A 222 4.40 36.32 -7.21
CA SER A 222 3.01 36.28 -7.66
C SER A 222 2.80 35.28 -8.81
N LEU A 223 3.80 35.17 -9.71
CA LEU A 223 3.79 34.18 -10.80
C LEU A 223 3.89 32.74 -10.25
N ASN A 224 4.76 32.49 -9.28
CA ASN A 224 4.94 31.16 -8.66
C ASN A 224 3.65 30.66 -8.02
N LYS A 225 2.89 31.53 -7.34
CA LYS A 225 1.56 31.19 -6.79
C LYS A 225 0.56 30.73 -7.86
N LYS A 226 0.79 31.07 -9.12
CA LYS A 226 -0.06 30.66 -10.26
C LYS A 226 0.40 29.39 -10.95
N MET A 227 1.52 28.80 -10.54
CA MET A 227 1.88 27.43 -10.92
C MET A 227 0.85 26.40 -10.38
N LEU A 228 0.11 26.77 -9.33
CA LEU A 228 -0.97 25.98 -8.74
C LEU A 228 -2.36 26.30 -9.35
N ASP A 229 -2.42 27.03 -10.48
CA ASP A 229 -3.70 27.40 -11.10
C ASP A 229 -4.43 26.16 -11.65
N SER A 230 -5.76 26.12 -11.46
CA SER A 230 -6.59 25.01 -11.91
C SER A 230 -6.67 24.90 -13.42
N MET A 231 -6.48 26.01 -14.15
CA MET A 231 -6.56 26.03 -15.61
C MET A 231 -5.17 25.82 -16.21
N TYR A 232 -4.99 24.73 -16.95
CA TYR A 232 -3.70 24.37 -17.56
C TYR A 232 -3.19 25.46 -18.53
N GLN A 233 -4.07 26.25 -19.17
CA GLN A 233 -3.65 27.35 -20.06
C GLN A 233 -2.86 28.43 -19.31
N VAL A 234 -3.16 28.66 -18.04
CA VAL A 234 -2.43 29.61 -17.19
C VAL A 234 -1.06 29.04 -16.84
N ARG A 235 -0.98 27.76 -16.46
CA ARG A 235 0.28 27.06 -16.18
C ARG A 235 1.17 27.00 -17.43
N LEU A 236 0.59 26.72 -18.61
CA LEU A 236 1.28 26.74 -19.90
C LEU A 236 1.88 28.12 -20.20
N ALA A 237 1.12 29.20 -19.96
CA ALA A 237 1.62 30.56 -20.16
C ALA A 237 2.79 30.88 -19.22
N LEU A 238 2.75 30.42 -17.96
CA LEU A 238 3.85 30.59 -17.01
C LEU A 238 5.10 29.81 -17.40
N VAL A 239 4.94 28.57 -17.87
CA VAL A 239 6.05 27.75 -18.39
C VAL A 239 6.70 28.42 -19.59
N LYS A 240 5.90 28.94 -20.53
CA LYS A 240 6.40 29.71 -21.69
C LYS A 240 7.18 30.95 -21.25
N LEU A 241 6.62 31.73 -20.34
CA LEU A 241 7.28 32.90 -19.78
C LEU A 241 8.63 32.52 -19.15
N ALA A 242 8.65 31.52 -18.27
CA ALA A 242 9.86 31.11 -17.56
C ALA A 242 10.92 30.56 -18.53
N GLY A 243 10.54 29.70 -19.47
CA GLY A 243 11.44 29.17 -20.50
C GLY A 243 11.98 30.26 -21.43
N HIS A 244 11.14 31.19 -21.89
CA HIS A 244 11.61 32.32 -22.66
C HIS A 244 12.54 33.24 -21.87
N TRP A 245 12.31 33.43 -20.58
CA TRP A 245 13.24 34.19 -19.73
C TRP A 245 14.57 33.46 -19.52
N LEU A 246 14.57 32.13 -19.39
CA LEU A 246 15.79 31.31 -19.33
C LEU A 246 16.64 31.39 -20.61
N ILE A 247 16.03 31.69 -21.77
CA ILE A 247 16.69 31.72 -23.06
C ILE A 247 17.04 33.15 -23.51
N LYS A 248 16.11 34.09 -23.36
CA LYS A 248 16.12 35.40 -24.05
C LYS A 248 16.26 36.60 -23.12
N LEU A 249 16.06 36.45 -21.81
CA LEU A 249 16.14 37.58 -20.88
C LEU A 249 17.59 38.12 -20.81
N PRO A 250 17.81 39.43 -20.89
CA PRO A 250 19.12 40.01 -20.60
C PRO A 250 19.55 39.66 -19.17
N ASP A 251 20.83 39.38 -18.92
CA ASP A 251 21.36 39.01 -17.60
C ASP A 251 20.60 37.85 -16.90
N ARG A 252 20.08 36.90 -17.69
CA ARG A 252 19.26 35.78 -17.19
C ARG A 252 19.91 34.91 -16.10
N TYR A 253 21.24 34.86 -16.05
CA TYR A 253 22.00 34.07 -15.06
C TYR A 253 21.68 34.48 -13.63
N SER A 254 21.43 35.78 -13.40
CA SER A 254 21.05 36.34 -12.10
C SER A 254 19.69 35.81 -11.60
N PHE A 255 18.86 35.30 -12.49
CA PHE A 255 17.48 34.91 -12.19
C PHE A 255 17.20 33.41 -12.30
N PHE A 256 18.16 32.58 -12.70
CA PHE A 256 17.94 31.14 -12.92
C PHE A 256 17.26 30.43 -11.75
N ALA A 257 17.67 30.68 -10.51
CA ALA A 257 17.03 30.10 -9.31
C ALA A 257 15.53 30.40 -9.17
N HIS A 258 15.03 31.48 -9.76
CA HIS A 258 13.61 31.85 -9.75
C HIS A 258 12.83 31.15 -10.88
N LEU A 259 13.49 30.86 -12.00
CA LEU A 259 12.84 30.41 -13.24
C LEU A 259 12.88 28.90 -13.41
N ILE A 260 13.97 28.27 -12.99
CA ILE A 260 14.16 26.81 -13.06
C ILE A 260 13.00 26.04 -12.39
N PRO A 261 12.59 26.37 -11.15
CA PRO A 261 11.47 25.67 -10.50
C PRO A 261 10.17 25.74 -11.29
N MET A 262 9.90 26.85 -11.99
CA MET A 262 8.67 27.02 -12.79
C MET A 262 8.66 26.09 -14.00
N VAL A 263 9.79 25.98 -14.71
CA VAL A 263 9.89 25.09 -15.88
C VAL A 263 9.89 23.62 -15.46
N LEU A 264 10.64 23.26 -14.42
CA LEU A 264 10.65 21.88 -13.90
C LEU A 264 9.27 21.45 -13.38
N SER A 265 8.50 22.36 -12.76
CA SER A 265 7.12 22.08 -12.38
C SER A 265 6.23 21.77 -13.60
N GLY A 266 6.53 22.39 -14.75
CA GLY A 266 5.87 22.09 -16.01
C GLY A 266 6.20 20.70 -16.58
N LEU A 267 7.42 20.19 -16.35
CA LEU A 267 7.82 18.83 -16.76
C LEU A 267 7.06 17.74 -16.01
N ALA A 268 6.63 18.04 -14.78
CA ALA A 268 5.80 17.17 -13.96
C ALA A 268 4.33 17.60 -13.96
N ASP A 269 3.84 18.30 -14.98
CA ASP A 269 2.44 18.70 -15.04
C ASP A 269 1.52 17.53 -15.44
N ASP A 270 0.26 17.60 -15.04
CA ASP A 270 -0.79 16.64 -15.38
C ASP A 270 -1.28 16.79 -16.83
N ASN A 271 -1.01 17.93 -17.48
CA ASN A 271 -1.41 18.20 -18.86
C ASN A 271 -0.24 18.02 -19.86
N GLU A 272 -0.43 17.19 -20.88
CA GLU A 272 0.60 16.86 -21.87
C GLU A 272 1.11 18.09 -22.66
N ASP A 273 0.28 19.10 -22.92
CA ASP A 273 0.72 20.30 -23.65
C ASP A 273 1.69 21.13 -22.80
N VAL A 274 1.47 21.17 -21.47
CA VAL A 274 2.37 21.83 -20.52
C VAL A 274 3.70 21.08 -20.46
N VAL A 275 3.66 19.75 -20.31
CA VAL A 275 4.84 18.89 -20.26
C VAL A 275 5.68 19.00 -21.55
N ARG A 276 5.03 18.96 -22.72
CA ARG A 276 5.70 19.05 -24.02
C ARG A 276 6.38 20.40 -24.21
N GLU A 277 5.72 21.49 -23.88
CA GLU A 277 6.28 22.83 -24.02
C GLU A 277 7.40 23.09 -22.99
N ALA A 278 7.22 22.64 -21.74
CA ALA A 278 8.26 22.69 -20.71
C ALA A 278 9.51 21.92 -21.16
N GLY A 279 9.35 20.69 -21.67
CA GLY A 279 10.44 19.87 -22.16
C GLY A 279 11.23 20.54 -23.29
N LYS A 280 10.51 21.10 -24.28
CA LYS A 280 11.13 21.83 -25.38
C LYS A 280 11.95 23.04 -24.88
N LEU A 281 11.34 23.92 -24.08
CA LEU A 281 12.02 25.14 -23.61
C LEU A 281 13.15 24.84 -22.64
N TRP A 282 13.03 23.77 -21.85
CA TRP A 282 14.07 23.34 -20.92
C TRP A 282 15.31 22.83 -21.65
N GLU A 283 15.14 21.99 -22.66
CA GLU A 283 16.25 21.51 -23.49
C GLU A 283 16.89 22.65 -24.27
N GLU A 284 16.11 23.56 -24.87
CA GLU A 284 16.64 24.76 -25.53
C GLU A 284 17.48 25.63 -24.57
N ALA A 285 17.03 25.79 -23.32
CA ALA A 285 17.78 26.53 -22.30
C ALA A 285 19.09 25.82 -21.90
N GLY A 286 19.06 24.49 -21.76
CA GLY A 286 20.23 23.67 -21.48
C GLY A 286 21.26 23.72 -22.60
N GLU A 287 20.84 23.55 -23.86
CA GLU A 287 21.69 23.64 -25.04
C GLU A 287 22.34 25.02 -25.16
N LEU A 288 21.57 26.10 -24.95
CA LEU A 288 22.10 27.45 -24.97
C LEU A 288 23.14 27.66 -23.87
N TYR A 289 22.87 27.21 -22.64
CA TYR A 289 23.81 27.32 -21.53
C TYR A 289 25.11 26.57 -21.83
N LEU A 290 25.01 25.35 -22.36
CA LEU A 290 26.18 24.55 -22.72
C LEU A 290 27.03 25.25 -23.79
N LYS A 291 26.39 25.81 -24.82
CA LYS A 291 27.07 26.55 -25.89
C LYS A 291 27.78 27.81 -25.39
N GLU A 292 27.18 28.54 -24.46
CA GLU A 292 27.78 29.75 -23.89
C GLU A 292 28.96 29.46 -22.95
N ASN A 293 28.98 28.27 -22.31
CA ASN A 293 29.99 27.87 -21.32
C ASN A 293 30.85 26.69 -21.82
N GLU A 294 31.00 26.52 -23.13
CA GLU A 294 31.70 25.37 -23.73
C GLU A 294 33.14 25.25 -23.26
N THR A 295 33.82 26.38 -23.05
CA THR A 295 35.21 26.42 -22.56
C THR A 295 35.32 25.87 -21.14
N ASP A 296 34.40 26.26 -20.27
CA ASP A 296 34.43 25.95 -18.84
C ASP A 296 33.92 24.52 -18.58
N LEU A 297 33.04 24.03 -19.47
CA LEU A 297 32.44 22.69 -19.39
C LEU A 297 33.13 21.67 -20.31
N LYS A 298 34.26 22.02 -20.92
CA LYS A 298 34.96 21.19 -21.91
C LYS A 298 35.23 19.77 -21.39
N ASP A 299 35.63 19.63 -20.13
CA ASP A 299 35.91 18.31 -19.54
C ASP A 299 34.63 17.48 -19.38
N LYS A 300 33.54 18.09 -18.87
CA LYS A 300 32.23 17.41 -18.80
C LYS A 300 31.72 17.03 -20.18
N ILE A 301 31.89 17.89 -21.20
CA ILE A 301 31.49 17.61 -22.58
C ILE A 301 32.26 16.42 -23.18
N ASN A 302 33.56 16.32 -22.91
CA ASN A 302 34.42 15.31 -23.53
C ASN A 302 34.41 13.96 -22.81
N TYR A 303 34.32 13.96 -21.49
CA TYR A 303 34.55 12.77 -20.67
C TYR A 303 33.30 12.25 -19.97
N GLU A 304 32.25 13.06 -19.81
CA GLU A 304 31.06 12.59 -19.13
C GLU A 304 30.24 11.66 -20.04
N GLU A 305 29.87 10.50 -19.50
CA GLU A 305 29.10 9.51 -20.24
C GLU A 305 27.76 10.08 -20.65
N LYS A 306 27.34 9.84 -21.89
CA LYS A 306 26.02 10.28 -22.38
C LYS A 306 24.89 9.43 -21.81
N MET A 307 25.15 8.14 -21.61
CA MET A 307 24.21 7.17 -21.04
C MET A 307 24.87 6.50 -19.85
N LEU A 308 24.13 6.38 -18.76
CA LEU A 308 24.57 5.64 -17.57
C LEU A 308 24.08 4.20 -17.68
N GLU A 309 24.92 3.23 -17.35
CA GLU A 309 24.56 1.81 -17.31
C GLU A 309 23.40 1.55 -16.32
N HIS A 310 23.42 2.25 -15.19
CA HIS A 310 22.41 2.15 -14.13
C HIS A 310 21.61 3.45 -14.07
N TYR A 311 20.44 3.47 -14.71
CA TYR A 311 19.54 4.62 -14.78
C TYR A 311 18.08 4.16 -14.69
N PRO A 312 17.13 4.98 -14.18
CA PRO A 312 15.73 4.61 -14.13
C PRO A 312 15.15 4.17 -15.48
N GLU A 313 14.50 3.02 -15.51
CA GLU A 313 13.92 2.44 -16.72
C GLU A 313 12.79 3.32 -17.28
N GLY A 314 12.76 3.51 -18.60
CA GLY A 314 11.72 4.30 -19.27
C GLY A 314 11.83 5.83 -19.09
N VAL A 315 12.85 6.32 -18.38
CA VAL A 315 13.05 7.76 -18.13
C VAL A 315 14.14 8.32 -19.05
N LYS A 316 13.83 9.42 -19.75
CA LYS A 316 14.82 10.12 -20.57
C LYS A 316 15.78 10.89 -19.67
N ARG A 317 17.08 10.62 -19.78
CA ARG A 317 18.12 11.38 -19.08
C ARG A 317 18.17 12.84 -19.59
N PRO A 318 18.14 13.86 -18.71
CA PRO A 318 18.24 15.26 -19.11
C PRO A 318 19.59 15.59 -19.76
N SER A 319 19.61 16.56 -20.68
CA SER A 319 20.85 17.01 -21.32
C SER A 319 21.85 17.58 -20.31
N LEU A 320 23.14 17.51 -20.65
CA LEU A 320 24.22 18.01 -19.79
C LEU A 320 23.99 19.47 -19.35
N GLY A 321 23.55 20.34 -20.25
CA GLY A 321 23.27 21.74 -19.94
C GLY A 321 22.17 21.89 -18.88
N CYS A 322 21.08 21.14 -19.00
CA CYS A 322 20.00 21.12 -18.01
C CYS A 322 20.50 20.65 -16.63
N ARG A 323 21.32 19.60 -16.59
CA ARG A 323 21.86 19.05 -15.33
C ARG A 323 22.82 20.03 -14.65
N VAL A 324 23.72 20.65 -15.39
CA VAL A 324 24.65 21.67 -14.86
C VAL A 324 23.89 22.89 -14.32
N LEU A 325 22.80 23.30 -14.96
CA LEU A 325 21.95 24.39 -14.45
C LEU A 325 21.36 24.04 -13.07
N ILE A 326 20.88 22.80 -12.88
CA ILE A 326 20.39 22.34 -11.57
C ILE A 326 21.53 22.24 -10.56
N GLU A 327 22.66 21.65 -10.94
CA GLU A 327 23.85 21.52 -10.07
C GLU A 327 24.26 22.87 -9.46
N ARG A 328 24.23 23.93 -10.27
CA ARG A 328 24.61 25.28 -9.88
C ARG A 328 23.56 26.01 -9.04
N GLU A 329 22.28 25.85 -9.38
CA GLU A 329 21.21 26.73 -8.87
C GLU A 329 20.30 26.07 -7.83
N ALA A 330 20.24 24.74 -7.76
CA ALA A 330 19.32 24.01 -6.88
C ALA A 330 19.46 24.37 -5.41
N SER A 331 20.68 24.61 -4.91
CA SER A 331 20.91 24.95 -3.49
C SER A 331 20.15 26.19 -3.02
N LYS A 332 19.79 27.10 -3.95
CA LYS A 332 19.10 28.36 -3.67
C LYS A 332 17.59 28.19 -3.42
N PHE A 333 16.97 27.12 -3.94
CA PHE A 333 15.53 26.88 -3.80
C PHE A 333 15.18 25.52 -3.17
N LEU A 334 16.12 24.57 -3.11
CA LEU A 334 15.88 23.22 -2.62
C LEU A 334 15.34 23.19 -1.18
N LEU A 335 15.85 24.05 -0.29
CA LEU A 335 15.36 24.07 1.09
C LEU A 335 13.89 24.51 1.18
N ALA A 336 13.49 25.49 0.37
CA ALA A 336 12.10 25.93 0.30
C ALA A 336 11.20 24.80 -0.23
N LEU A 337 11.60 24.17 -1.34
CA LEU A 337 10.92 23.03 -1.93
C LEU A 337 10.72 21.87 -0.94
N VAL A 338 11.77 21.50 -0.21
CA VAL A 338 11.74 20.40 0.74
C VAL A 338 10.82 20.70 1.93
N ASN A 339 10.75 21.97 2.37
CA ASN A 339 9.80 22.37 3.42
C ASN A 339 8.34 22.35 2.94
N GLU A 340 8.09 22.63 1.66
CA GLU A 340 6.74 22.59 1.06
C GLU A 340 6.15 21.17 0.96
N LEU A 341 6.97 20.12 1.06
CA LEU A 341 6.51 18.72 1.10
C LEU A 341 5.56 18.44 2.27
N THR A 342 5.67 19.20 3.35
CA THR A 342 4.86 19.05 4.57
C THR A 342 3.96 20.26 4.81
N ASP A 343 3.67 21.06 3.77
CA ASP A 343 2.79 22.22 3.88
C ASP A 343 1.36 21.81 4.26
N TRP A 344 0.66 22.64 5.02
CA TRP A 344 -0.72 22.37 5.43
C TRP A 344 -1.71 22.35 4.26
N VAL A 345 -1.38 22.98 3.13
CA VAL A 345 -2.19 22.99 1.90
C VAL A 345 -1.84 21.80 1.01
N GLU A 346 -2.84 20.94 0.75
CA GLU A 346 -2.68 19.71 -0.05
C GLU A 346 -2.03 19.92 -1.43
N ILE A 347 -2.55 20.87 -2.22
CA ILE A 347 -2.04 21.09 -3.60
C ILE A 347 -0.57 21.56 -3.61
N VAL A 348 -0.12 22.23 -2.54
CA VAL A 348 1.29 22.65 -2.37
C VAL A 348 2.16 21.40 -2.17
N ARG A 349 1.76 20.49 -1.27
CA ARG A 349 2.49 19.23 -1.05
C ARG A 349 2.57 18.38 -2.32
N ILE A 350 1.47 18.28 -3.07
CA ILE A 350 1.44 17.56 -4.36
C ILE A 350 2.47 18.16 -5.32
N LYS A 351 2.39 19.46 -5.61
CA LYS A 351 3.29 20.08 -6.60
C LYS A 351 4.75 20.13 -6.13
N ALA A 352 5.00 20.28 -4.83
CA ALA A 352 6.35 20.17 -4.25
C ALA A 352 6.93 18.76 -4.40
N SER A 353 6.15 17.71 -4.11
CA SER A 353 6.58 16.33 -4.29
C SER A 353 6.88 16.00 -5.75
N MET A 354 6.06 16.48 -6.69
CA MET A 354 6.29 16.36 -8.13
C MET A 354 7.56 17.07 -8.57
N LEU A 355 7.76 18.32 -8.15
CA LEU A 355 8.95 19.09 -8.48
C LEU A 355 10.22 18.42 -7.92
N LEU A 356 10.17 17.84 -6.71
CA LEU A 356 11.32 17.12 -6.14
C LEU A 356 11.75 15.92 -6.99
N THR A 357 10.81 15.19 -7.61
CA THR A 357 11.17 14.10 -8.54
C THR A 357 12.00 14.62 -9.71
N GLN A 358 11.59 15.75 -10.31
CA GLN A 358 12.30 16.38 -11.42
C GLN A 358 13.65 16.92 -10.98
N VAL A 359 13.71 17.64 -9.86
CA VAL A 359 14.97 18.15 -9.31
C VAL A 359 15.95 17.01 -9.08
N THR A 360 15.51 15.92 -8.45
CA THR A 360 16.37 14.74 -8.20
C THR A 360 16.94 14.16 -9.49
N LEU A 361 16.08 13.93 -10.50
CA LEU A 361 16.49 13.36 -11.78
C LEU A 361 17.52 14.22 -12.51
N HIS A 362 17.43 15.55 -12.39
CA HIS A 362 18.34 16.48 -13.04
C HIS A 362 19.60 16.78 -12.23
N PHE A 363 19.54 16.64 -10.91
CA PHE A 363 20.66 16.92 -10.02
C PHE A 363 21.69 15.77 -10.02
N GLU A 364 21.24 14.54 -10.33
CA GLU A 364 22.05 13.32 -10.39
C GLU A 364 22.99 13.19 -9.19
N TYR A 365 24.26 12.81 -9.39
CA TYR A 365 25.24 12.59 -8.34
C TYR A 365 25.45 13.81 -7.42
N ALA A 366 25.20 15.03 -7.90
CA ALA A 366 25.39 16.24 -7.11
C ALA A 366 24.39 16.38 -5.96
N ILE A 367 23.25 15.68 -6.01
CA ILE A 367 22.27 15.68 -4.91
C ILE A 367 22.85 15.07 -3.62
N THR A 368 23.89 14.24 -3.72
CA THR A 368 24.60 13.62 -2.59
C THR A 368 25.02 14.66 -1.54
N MET A 369 25.40 15.87 -1.94
CA MET A 369 25.78 16.93 -1.00
C MET A 369 24.60 17.56 -0.24
N SER A 370 23.38 17.33 -0.71
CA SER A 370 22.15 17.91 -0.16
C SER A 370 21.25 16.89 0.55
N ILE A 371 21.55 15.60 0.49
CA ILE A 371 20.74 14.51 1.05
C ILE A 371 20.36 14.73 2.53
N ARG A 372 21.30 15.17 3.37
CA ARG A 372 21.07 15.45 4.81
C ARG A 372 19.95 16.47 5.03
N LYS A 373 19.77 17.41 4.10
CA LYS A 373 18.71 18.44 4.16
C LYS A 373 17.36 17.93 3.67
N ILE A 374 17.36 16.89 2.83
CA ILE A 374 16.16 16.35 2.16
C ILE A 374 15.48 15.28 3.01
N ILE A 375 16.25 14.30 3.52
CA ILE A 375 15.73 13.10 4.20
C ILE A 375 14.67 13.42 5.27
N PRO A 376 14.88 14.36 6.21
CA PRO A 376 13.93 14.53 7.32
C PRO A 376 12.52 14.94 6.87
N GLN A 377 12.39 15.80 5.86
CA GLN A 377 11.07 16.20 5.35
C GLN A 377 10.51 15.15 4.38
N LEU A 378 11.39 14.44 3.65
CA LEU A 378 11.00 13.32 2.80
C LEU A 378 10.33 12.21 3.62
N CYS A 379 10.93 11.79 4.75
CA CYS A 379 10.37 10.80 5.65
C CYS A 379 9.03 11.26 6.28
N LYS A 380 8.89 12.55 6.61
CA LYS A 380 7.62 13.10 7.10
C LYS A 380 6.54 13.05 6.02
N ALA A 381 6.85 13.47 4.79
CA ALA A 381 5.90 13.45 3.68
C ALA A 381 5.54 12.03 3.22
N ALA A 382 6.43 11.05 3.41
CA ALA A 382 6.14 9.63 3.18
C ALA A 382 5.05 9.08 4.12
N ARG A 383 4.71 9.79 5.20
CA ARG A 383 3.63 9.44 6.14
C ARG A 383 2.35 10.26 5.90
N ASP A 384 2.25 10.98 4.78
CA ASP A 384 1.04 11.73 4.44
C ASP A 384 -0.12 10.76 4.19
N ARG A 385 -1.05 10.70 5.14
CA ARG A 385 -2.20 9.79 5.12
C ARG A 385 -3.36 10.34 4.30
N ASP A 386 -3.40 11.65 4.11
CA ASP A 386 -4.52 12.34 3.48
C ASP A 386 -4.33 12.36 1.96
N THR A 387 -3.09 12.40 1.48
CA THR A 387 -2.77 12.57 0.06
C THR A 387 -1.82 11.47 -0.47
N PRO A 388 -2.34 10.30 -0.92
CA PRO A 388 -1.53 9.18 -1.41
C PRO A 388 -0.57 9.51 -2.57
N LEU A 389 -0.92 10.50 -3.39
CA LEU A 389 -0.07 10.97 -4.49
C LEU A 389 1.25 11.57 -3.97
N VAL A 390 1.25 12.26 -2.82
CA VAL A 390 2.47 12.79 -2.19
C VAL A 390 3.41 11.65 -1.83
N VAL A 391 2.90 10.60 -1.17
CA VAL A 391 3.69 9.42 -0.79
C VAL A 391 4.27 8.74 -2.04
N THR A 392 3.49 8.63 -3.11
CA THR A 392 3.93 8.05 -4.40
C THR A 392 5.09 8.84 -5.00
N ASN A 393 4.96 10.17 -5.09
CA ASN A 393 6.00 11.03 -5.65
C ASN A 393 7.26 11.07 -4.76
N VAL A 394 7.08 11.05 -3.43
CA VAL A 394 8.18 11.02 -2.46
C VAL A 394 8.97 9.70 -2.57
N LYS A 395 8.28 8.56 -2.69
CA LYS A 395 8.91 7.26 -2.98
C LYS A 395 9.64 7.31 -4.31
N GLN A 396 9.06 7.90 -5.37
CA GLN A 396 9.72 8.03 -6.66
C GLN A 396 10.99 8.90 -6.59
N ALA A 397 10.94 10.02 -5.86
CA ALA A 397 12.10 10.87 -5.66
C ALA A 397 13.20 10.14 -4.87
N ALA A 398 12.84 9.42 -3.81
CA ALA A 398 13.78 8.57 -3.06
C ALA A 398 14.39 7.47 -3.94
N GLU A 399 13.60 6.83 -4.80
CA GLU A 399 14.11 5.84 -5.75
C GLU A 399 15.10 6.46 -6.73
N TYR A 400 14.82 7.63 -7.31
CA TYR A 400 15.78 8.35 -8.14
C TYR A 400 17.05 8.72 -7.36
N MET A 401 16.94 9.12 -6.08
CA MET A 401 18.12 9.34 -5.24
C MET A 401 18.96 8.07 -5.11
N GLY A 402 18.34 6.89 -5.01
CA GLY A 402 19.03 5.60 -5.00
C GLY A 402 19.87 5.30 -6.24
N TYR A 403 19.48 5.81 -7.41
CA TYR A 403 20.27 5.62 -8.64
C TYR A 403 21.57 6.44 -8.67
N PHE A 404 21.61 7.55 -7.94
CA PHE A 404 22.70 8.52 -8.03
C PHE A 404 23.53 8.66 -6.76
N ILE A 405 22.95 8.36 -5.60
CA ILE A 405 23.64 8.49 -4.32
C ILE A 405 24.23 7.11 -3.96
N PRO A 406 25.54 7.02 -3.71
CA PRO A 406 26.17 5.77 -3.28
C PRO A 406 25.53 5.21 -2.01
N ALA A 407 25.41 3.89 -1.92
CA ALA A 407 24.78 3.19 -0.81
C ALA A 407 25.42 3.53 0.54
N GLU A 408 26.76 3.55 0.58
CA GLU A 408 27.54 3.93 1.77
C GLU A 408 27.06 5.25 2.38
N VAL A 409 26.85 6.28 1.54
CA VAL A 409 26.50 7.63 1.99
C VAL A 409 25.14 7.65 2.66
N TYR A 410 24.11 7.09 2.02
CA TYR A 410 22.77 7.14 2.61
C TYR A 410 22.58 6.11 3.72
N CYS A 411 23.29 4.98 3.70
CA CYS A 411 23.28 3.99 4.78
C CYS A 411 23.87 4.55 6.09
N GLU A 412 24.95 5.33 6.03
CA GLU A 412 25.45 6.03 7.23
C GLU A 412 24.42 7.00 7.81
N LEU A 413 23.70 7.72 6.95
CA LEU A 413 22.64 8.64 7.37
C LEU A 413 21.47 7.89 8.00
N ILE A 414 21.09 6.76 7.42
CA ILE A 414 20.06 5.87 7.96
C ILE A 414 20.40 5.52 9.41
N VAL A 415 21.63 5.11 9.73
CA VAL A 415 22.01 4.79 11.12
C VAL A 415 21.88 5.99 12.06
N GLU A 416 22.22 7.19 11.59
CA GLU A 416 22.13 8.42 12.39
C GLU A 416 20.67 8.84 12.64
N TYR A 417 19.82 8.76 11.60
CA TYR A 417 18.42 9.20 11.65
C TYR A 417 17.43 8.13 12.15
N MET A 418 17.77 6.84 12.07
CA MET A 418 16.81 5.73 12.19
C MET A 418 17.08 4.79 13.36
N LYS A 419 17.72 5.27 14.44
CA LYS A 419 17.78 4.55 15.73
C LYS A 419 16.40 4.16 16.26
N GLU A 420 15.36 4.90 15.86
CA GLU A 420 13.94 4.58 16.04
C GLU A 420 13.22 4.73 14.68
N ALA A 421 13.46 3.81 13.74
CA ALA A 421 12.85 3.84 12.41
C ALA A 421 11.32 3.71 12.48
N HIS A 422 10.57 4.69 11.95
CA HIS A 422 9.12 4.60 11.79
C HIS A 422 8.73 4.29 10.34
N GLU A 423 7.41 4.21 10.09
CA GLU A 423 6.79 3.98 8.77
C GLU A 423 7.43 4.80 7.64
N GLY A 424 7.65 6.11 7.83
CA GLY A 424 8.11 7.01 6.77
C GLY A 424 9.57 6.78 6.38
N GLU A 425 10.41 6.57 7.38
CA GLU A 425 11.82 6.25 7.23
C GLU A 425 12.00 4.93 6.48
N LEU A 426 11.27 3.89 6.87
CA LEU A 426 11.29 2.59 6.18
C LEU A 426 10.86 2.70 4.72
N LEU A 427 9.81 3.49 4.42
CA LEU A 427 9.34 3.71 3.05
C LEU A 427 10.38 4.44 2.17
N VAL A 428 11.05 5.46 2.72
CA VAL A 428 12.10 6.20 2.00
C VAL A 428 13.30 5.30 1.74
N VAL A 429 13.77 4.54 2.75
CA VAL A 429 14.89 3.60 2.58
C VAL A 429 14.54 2.50 1.58
N ALA A 430 13.35 1.92 1.67
CA ALA A 430 12.88 0.91 0.72
C ALA A 430 12.94 1.45 -0.72
N ALA A 431 12.49 2.70 -0.94
CA ALA A 431 12.56 3.34 -2.24
C ALA A 431 14.00 3.59 -2.71
N MET A 432 14.88 4.13 -1.86
CA MET A 432 16.31 4.33 -2.20
C MET A 432 17.00 3.01 -2.56
N VAL A 433 16.77 1.95 -1.77
CA VAL A 433 17.26 0.60 -2.03
C VAL A 433 16.84 0.13 -3.42
N ARG A 434 15.57 0.34 -3.80
CA ARG A 434 15.01 -0.04 -5.10
C ARG A 434 15.76 0.55 -6.29
N GLY A 435 16.28 1.77 -6.14
CA GLY A 435 17.07 2.45 -7.16
C GLY A 435 18.58 2.21 -7.07
N THR A 436 19.08 1.46 -6.09
CA THR A 436 20.52 1.27 -5.88
C THR A 436 21.10 0.18 -6.78
N LYS A 437 22.35 0.33 -7.22
CA LYS A 437 23.06 -0.72 -7.96
C LYS A 437 23.34 -1.91 -7.05
N ARG A 438 23.07 -3.14 -7.52
CA ARG A 438 23.26 -4.39 -6.76
C ARG A 438 24.63 -4.51 -6.07
N SER A 439 25.71 -4.18 -6.77
CA SER A 439 27.07 -4.28 -6.24
C SER A 439 27.33 -3.35 -5.06
N ASP A 440 26.83 -2.11 -5.15
CA ASP A 440 27.01 -1.07 -4.11
C ASP A 440 26.18 -1.38 -2.87
N LEU A 441 24.93 -1.81 -3.08
CA LEU A 441 24.06 -2.23 -1.99
C LEU A 441 24.62 -3.45 -1.25
N ALA A 442 25.18 -4.43 -1.98
CA ALA A 442 25.72 -5.66 -1.40
C ALA A 442 26.89 -5.42 -0.43
N GLU A 443 27.63 -4.33 -0.55
CA GLU A 443 28.71 -3.92 0.37
C GLU A 443 28.17 -3.26 1.65
N ASN A 444 26.95 -2.73 1.60
CA ASN A 444 26.33 -1.94 2.67
C ASN A 444 25.14 -2.65 3.35
N LEU A 445 24.88 -3.92 3.03
CA LEU A 445 23.76 -4.69 3.57
C LEU A 445 23.80 -4.81 5.11
N ASP A 446 24.98 -4.91 5.71
CA ASP A 446 25.13 -5.05 7.17
C ASP A 446 24.54 -3.83 7.90
N THR A 447 24.68 -2.64 7.32
CA THR A 447 24.11 -1.39 7.85
C THR A 447 22.57 -1.39 7.76
N ILE A 448 22.01 -1.97 6.70
CA ILE A 448 20.55 -2.11 6.55
C ILE A 448 20.01 -3.20 7.47
N ALA A 449 20.82 -4.22 7.77
CA ALA A 449 20.44 -5.33 8.66
C ALA A 449 20.01 -4.84 10.05
N SER A 450 20.61 -3.75 10.55
CA SER A 450 20.24 -3.18 11.86
C SER A 450 18.78 -2.70 11.91
N LEU A 451 18.20 -2.31 10.78
CA LEU A 451 16.77 -1.94 10.69
C LEU A 451 15.85 -3.16 10.79
N LEU A 452 16.38 -4.35 10.49
CA LEU A 452 15.68 -5.63 10.50
C LEU A 452 15.89 -6.40 11.83
N GLU A 453 16.60 -5.84 12.81
CA GLU A 453 16.85 -6.56 14.07
C GLU A 453 15.62 -6.63 14.97
N HIS A 454 14.69 -5.68 14.83
CA HIS A 454 13.44 -5.66 15.58
C HIS A 454 12.44 -6.66 14.98
N THR A 455 11.74 -7.39 15.84
CA THR A 455 10.70 -8.38 15.44
C THR A 455 9.29 -7.96 15.83
N THR A 456 9.14 -6.78 16.44
CA THR A 456 7.86 -6.26 16.93
C THR A 456 7.43 -5.05 16.12
N PHE A 457 6.53 -5.26 15.16
CA PHE A 457 5.99 -4.21 14.28
C PHE A 457 4.46 -4.16 14.44
N LYS A 458 3.86 -2.97 14.32
CA LYS A 458 2.39 -2.80 14.38
C LYS A 458 1.85 -2.05 13.18
N GLY A 459 0.63 -2.39 12.77
CA GLY A 459 -0.11 -1.75 11.68
C GLY A 459 0.73 -1.47 10.43
N LYS A 460 0.80 -0.18 10.03
CA LYS A 460 1.46 0.25 8.79
C LYS A 460 2.98 0.09 8.78
N GLU A 461 3.63 0.00 9.95
CA GLU A 461 5.07 -0.27 10.03
C GLU A 461 5.38 -1.66 9.47
N GLN A 462 4.47 -2.63 9.63
CA GLN A 462 4.59 -3.96 9.03
C GLN A 462 4.66 -3.86 7.50
N LEU A 463 3.76 -3.09 6.87
CA LEU A 463 3.77 -2.89 5.41
C LEU A 463 5.03 -2.19 4.92
N ALA A 464 5.49 -1.14 5.63
CA ALA A 464 6.71 -0.43 5.28
C ALA A 464 7.95 -1.34 5.39
N MET A 465 7.99 -2.23 6.40
CA MET A 465 9.05 -3.22 6.55
C MET A 465 9.02 -4.28 5.45
N LEU A 466 7.83 -4.77 5.07
CA LEU A 466 7.69 -5.68 3.93
C LEU A 466 8.12 -5.01 2.61
N ASP A 467 7.82 -3.73 2.40
CA ASP A 467 8.28 -2.95 1.24
C ASP A 467 9.82 -2.84 1.20
N LEU A 468 10.48 -2.68 2.35
CA LEU A 468 11.94 -2.67 2.46
C LEU A 468 12.54 -4.04 2.10
N ILE A 469 12.03 -5.12 2.70
CA ILE A 469 12.48 -6.48 2.42
C ILE A 469 12.27 -6.82 0.93
N GLU A 470 11.12 -6.49 0.37
CA GLU A 470 10.82 -6.68 -1.06
C GLU A 470 11.84 -5.95 -1.95
N SER A 471 12.22 -4.73 -1.59
CA SER A 471 13.21 -3.93 -2.32
C SER A 471 14.61 -4.56 -2.23
N ILE A 472 15.00 -5.06 -1.05
CA ILE A 472 16.27 -5.79 -0.86
C ILE A 472 16.29 -7.06 -1.72
N LEU A 473 15.23 -7.88 -1.67
CA LEU A 473 15.16 -9.12 -2.45
C LEU A 473 15.18 -8.86 -3.95
N LYS A 474 14.53 -7.79 -4.42
CA LYS A 474 14.51 -7.40 -5.84
C LYS A 474 15.89 -6.99 -6.35
N VAL A 475 16.64 -6.23 -5.56
CA VAL A 475 17.92 -5.63 -5.99
C VAL A 475 19.11 -6.55 -5.72
N CYS A 476 19.20 -7.13 -4.53
CA CYS A 476 20.34 -7.96 -4.13
C CYS A 476 20.26 -9.39 -4.63
N LEU A 477 19.06 -9.92 -4.91
CA LEU A 477 18.86 -11.32 -5.28
C LEU A 477 19.61 -12.23 -4.28
N SER A 478 20.51 -13.09 -4.75
CA SER A 478 21.29 -14.00 -3.89
C SER A 478 22.16 -13.28 -2.84
N ASP A 479 22.52 -12.01 -3.04
CA ASP A 479 23.36 -11.29 -2.08
C ASP A 479 22.58 -10.94 -0.80
N SER A 480 21.25 -10.98 -0.83
CA SER A 480 20.40 -10.76 0.35
C SER A 480 20.64 -11.79 1.45
N PHE A 481 21.19 -12.96 1.12
CA PHE A 481 21.51 -14.00 2.10
C PHE A 481 22.62 -13.63 3.08
N LYS A 482 23.42 -12.58 2.80
CA LYS A 482 24.36 -12.00 3.80
C LYS A 482 23.63 -11.61 5.09
N ILE A 483 22.38 -11.13 4.95
CA ILE A 483 21.50 -10.70 6.05
C ILE A 483 20.24 -11.57 6.12
N GLY A 484 20.34 -12.81 5.62
CA GLY A 484 19.19 -13.71 5.48
C GLY A 484 18.53 -14.08 6.81
N ASN A 485 19.30 -14.12 7.90
CA ASN A 485 18.77 -14.40 9.25
C ASN A 485 17.78 -13.32 9.68
N GLN A 486 18.12 -12.05 9.46
CA GLN A 486 17.30 -10.91 9.82
C GLN A 486 16.06 -10.83 8.92
N ILE A 487 16.22 -11.01 7.60
CA ILE A 487 15.10 -11.03 6.65
C ILE A 487 14.08 -12.11 7.04
N TRP A 488 14.55 -13.34 7.23
CA TRP A 488 13.67 -14.45 7.57
C TRP A 488 12.97 -14.23 8.92
N ALA A 489 13.69 -13.76 9.93
CA ALA A 489 13.13 -13.49 11.25
C ALA A 489 12.03 -12.40 11.20
N CYS A 490 12.25 -11.31 10.46
CA CYS A 490 11.25 -10.27 10.25
C CYS A 490 10.00 -10.81 9.55
N LEU A 491 10.16 -11.54 8.44
CA LEU A 491 9.02 -12.05 7.68
C LEU A 491 8.15 -13.00 8.49
N VAL A 492 8.76 -13.95 9.21
CA VAL A 492 8.01 -14.89 10.06
C VAL A 492 7.33 -14.16 11.22
N SER A 493 8.02 -13.16 11.80
CA SER A 493 7.46 -12.38 12.90
C SER A 493 6.28 -11.52 12.45
N ILE A 494 6.36 -10.87 11.28
CA ILE A 494 5.25 -10.13 10.68
C ILE A 494 4.09 -11.07 10.33
N ALA A 495 4.36 -12.27 9.81
CA ALA A 495 3.31 -13.25 9.51
C ALA A 495 2.54 -13.70 10.76
N GLY A 496 3.20 -13.74 11.92
CA GLY A 496 2.57 -14.03 13.21
C GLY A 496 1.82 -12.84 13.82
N LEU A 497 2.39 -11.65 13.73
CA LEU A 497 1.87 -10.42 14.35
C LEU A 497 0.93 -9.62 13.44
N ALA A 498 0.61 -10.11 12.25
CA ALA A 498 -0.20 -9.42 11.26
C ALA A 498 -1.59 -9.06 11.81
N GLU A 499 -1.93 -7.77 11.75
CA GLU A 499 -3.26 -7.26 12.16
C GLU A 499 -4.34 -7.52 11.09
N ALA A 500 -3.93 -7.70 9.83
CA ALA A 500 -4.80 -7.92 8.68
C ALA A 500 -4.31 -9.10 7.84
N SER A 501 -5.24 -9.83 7.22
CA SER A 501 -4.90 -10.97 6.34
C SER A 501 -3.99 -10.56 5.18
N THR A 502 -4.22 -9.39 4.60
CA THR A 502 -3.39 -8.86 3.50
C THR A 502 -1.92 -8.68 3.87
N ILE A 503 -1.61 -8.31 5.12
CA ILE A 503 -0.23 -8.19 5.60
C ILE A 503 0.40 -9.57 5.76
N LYS A 504 -0.37 -10.52 6.32
CA LYS A 504 0.07 -11.91 6.46
C LYS A 504 0.37 -12.52 5.10
N ASP A 505 -0.54 -12.37 4.14
CA ASP A 505 -0.41 -12.90 2.79
C ASP A 505 0.82 -12.32 2.08
N LYS A 506 1.04 -10.99 2.15
CA LYS A 506 2.25 -10.36 1.60
C LYS A 506 3.54 -10.88 2.27
N SER A 507 3.52 -11.13 3.58
CA SER A 507 4.69 -11.70 4.27
C SER A 507 4.99 -13.13 3.83
N VAL A 508 3.96 -13.95 3.65
CA VAL A 508 4.09 -15.33 3.15
C VAL A 508 4.60 -15.36 1.71
N GLU A 509 4.08 -14.49 0.84
CA GLU A 509 4.58 -14.33 -0.54
C GLU A 509 6.07 -13.96 -0.57
N LEU A 510 6.52 -13.05 0.31
CA LEU A 510 7.93 -12.69 0.41
C LEU A 510 8.79 -13.81 0.99
N LEU A 511 8.26 -14.66 1.87
CA LEU A 511 8.94 -15.88 2.32
C LEU A 511 9.14 -16.87 1.17
N GLU A 512 8.12 -17.07 0.34
CA GLU A 512 8.21 -17.92 -0.85
C GLU A 512 9.26 -17.38 -1.82
N ARG A 513 9.22 -16.07 -2.10
CA ARG A 513 10.25 -15.42 -2.93
C ARG A 513 11.66 -15.54 -2.34
N PHE A 514 11.80 -15.42 -1.02
CA PHE A 514 13.06 -15.64 -0.33
C PHE A 514 13.57 -17.08 -0.51
N ALA A 515 12.68 -18.08 -0.44
CA ALA A 515 13.02 -19.47 -0.74
C ALA A 515 13.42 -19.67 -2.21
N ASP A 516 12.69 -19.07 -3.16
CA ASP A 516 12.97 -19.16 -4.60
C ASP A 516 14.37 -18.63 -4.94
N ILE A 517 14.73 -17.47 -4.40
CA ILE A 517 16.08 -16.88 -4.57
C ILE A 517 17.15 -17.82 -3.99
N GLY A 518 16.82 -18.60 -2.96
CA GLY A 518 17.71 -19.54 -2.26
C GLY A 518 17.81 -20.93 -2.89
N GLY A 519 17.11 -21.18 -4.00
CA GLY A 519 17.09 -22.47 -4.70
C GLY A 519 15.76 -23.24 -4.61
N GLY A 520 14.70 -22.62 -4.10
CA GLY A 520 13.31 -23.12 -4.12
C GLY A 520 12.97 -24.14 -3.01
N ASN A 521 13.95 -24.75 -2.35
CA ASN A 521 13.70 -25.67 -1.25
C ASN A 521 13.50 -24.93 0.07
N ARG A 522 12.23 -24.73 0.46
CA ARG A 522 11.84 -24.06 1.72
C ARG A 522 12.51 -24.62 2.97
N ARG A 523 12.56 -25.96 3.11
CA ARG A 523 13.19 -26.62 4.28
C ARG A 523 14.65 -26.23 4.41
N GLU A 524 15.39 -26.29 3.31
CA GLU A 524 16.81 -25.99 3.29
C GLU A 524 17.08 -24.49 3.51
N VAL A 525 16.39 -23.62 2.79
CA VAL A 525 16.62 -22.17 2.86
C VAL A 525 16.23 -21.62 4.23
N TYR A 526 15.04 -21.95 4.73
CA TYR A 526 14.59 -21.48 6.04
C TYR A 526 15.45 -22.06 7.17
N GLY A 527 15.85 -23.34 7.08
CA GLY A 527 16.70 -24.00 8.07
C GLY A 527 18.07 -23.33 8.25
N ARG A 528 18.66 -22.80 7.17
CA ARG A 528 19.92 -22.03 7.26
C ARG A 528 19.79 -20.74 8.07
N HIS A 529 18.59 -20.15 8.13
CA HIS A 529 18.37 -18.80 8.66
C HIS A 529 17.57 -18.73 9.96
N CYS A 530 16.98 -19.84 10.42
CA CYS A 530 16.06 -19.83 11.56
C CYS A 530 16.74 -19.87 12.95
N VAL A 531 17.96 -20.39 13.05
CA VAL A 531 18.61 -20.72 14.33
C VAL A 531 18.70 -19.53 15.29
N GLN A 532 19.02 -18.33 14.78
CA GLN A 532 19.16 -17.14 15.62
C GLN A 532 17.83 -16.74 16.28
N LEU A 533 16.72 -16.79 15.55
CA LEU A 533 15.39 -16.49 16.10
C LEU A 533 14.95 -17.58 17.08
N LEU A 534 15.13 -18.86 16.70
CA LEU A 534 14.74 -19.99 17.55
C LEU A 534 15.44 -19.99 18.91
N ASN A 535 16.71 -19.54 18.97
CA ASN A 535 17.45 -19.47 20.21
C ASN A 535 17.07 -18.28 21.10
N LYS A 536 16.39 -17.24 20.58
CA LYS A 536 15.93 -16.07 21.34
C LYS A 536 14.59 -16.30 22.04
N LEU A 537 13.70 -17.08 21.43
CA LEU A 537 12.33 -17.32 21.93
C LEU A 537 12.22 -18.01 23.31
N PRO A 538 13.14 -18.91 23.73
CA PRO A 538 13.04 -19.55 25.05
C PRO A 538 13.18 -18.59 26.23
N ASP A 539 13.83 -17.44 26.07
CA ASP A 539 14.09 -16.47 27.14
C ASP A 539 12.89 -15.55 27.44
N SER A 540 11.76 -15.73 26.73
CA SER A 540 10.57 -14.91 26.84
C SER A 540 9.76 -15.19 28.11
N VAL A 541 9.05 -14.15 28.58
CA VAL A 541 8.03 -14.27 29.63
C VAL A 541 6.68 -14.50 28.96
N TRP A 542 6.20 -15.74 28.98
CA TRP A 542 5.00 -16.20 28.29
C TRP A 542 3.72 -15.68 28.94
N THR A 543 3.39 -14.43 28.65
CA THR A 543 2.15 -13.77 29.07
C THR A 543 1.24 -13.49 27.89
N ILE A 544 -0.02 -13.12 28.13
CA ILE A 544 -0.94 -12.72 27.07
C ILE A 544 -0.41 -11.56 26.19
N HIS A 545 0.53 -10.76 26.71
CA HIS A 545 1.14 -9.63 26.01
C HIS A 545 2.44 -9.99 25.27
N CYS A 546 2.92 -11.22 25.40
CA CYS A 546 4.13 -11.72 24.75
C CYS A 546 3.89 -11.89 23.25
N HIS A 547 4.66 -11.20 22.41
CA HIS A 547 4.56 -11.31 20.95
C HIS A 547 5.06 -12.66 20.45
N GLU A 548 5.99 -13.28 21.19
CA GLU A 548 6.67 -14.52 20.84
C GLU A 548 5.72 -15.72 20.73
N GLN A 549 4.55 -15.68 21.39
CA GLN A 549 3.50 -16.67 21.21
C GLN A 549 2.99 -16.72 19.76
N PHE A 550 2.85 -15.56 19.12
CA PHE A 550 2.37 -15.46 17.75
C PHE A 550 3.48 -15.79 16.74
N ILE A 551 4.72 -15.40 17.05
CA ILE A 551 5.90 -15.74 16.24
C ILE A 551 6.09 -17.26 16.23
N PHE A 552 6.02 -17.92 17.38
CA PHE A 552 6.13 -19.38 17.45
C PHE A 552 5.02 -20.09 16.68
N LEU A 553 3.78 -19.63 16.80
CA LEU A 553 2.65 -20.16 16.03
C LEU A 553 2.87 -19.99 14.52
N ALA A 554 3.41 -18.84 14.08
CA ALA A 554 3.76 -18.59 12.68
C ALA A 554 4.88 -19.51 12.18
N ILE A 555 5.89 -19.82 13.02
CA ILE A 555 6.92 -20.80 12.66
C ILE A 555 6.30 -22.15 12.33
N ILE A 556 5.36 -22.63 13.16
CA ILE A 556 4.68 -23.91 12.93
C ILE A 556 3.81 -23.86 11.67
N ASN A 557 3.02 -22.80 11.51
CA ASN A 557 2.01 -22.72 10.46
C ASN A 557 2.56 -22.34 9.09
N VAL A 558 3.60 -21.49 9.04
CA VAL A 558 4.15 -20.93 7.80
C VAL A 558 5.49 -21.57 7.44
N ALA A 559 6.31 -21.95 8.41
CA ALA A 559 7.64 -22.52 8.20
C ALA A 559 7.79 -23.92 8.80
N GLY A 560 6.70 -24.69 8.86
CA GLY A 560 6.64 -25.99 9.53
C GLY A 560 7.68 -27.00 9.02
N GLU A 561 8.20 -26.85 7.79
CA GLU A 561 9.19 -27.77 7.23
C GLU A 561 10.51 -27.81 8.00
N ILE A 562 10.85 -26.76 8.76
CA ILE A 562 12.12 -26.66 9.50
C ILE A 562 12.07 -27.36 10.87
N VAL A 563 10.87 -27.71 11.35
CA VAL A 563 10.65 -28.18 12.73
C VAL A 563 11.46 -29.45 13.02
N SER A 564 11.44 -30.42 12.10
CA SER A 564 12.17 -31.68 12.25
C SER A 564 13.69 -31.50 12.30
N ASP A 565 14.22 -30.55 11.53
CA ASP A 565 15.67 -30.34 11.44
C ASP A 565 16.20 -29.56 12.65
N HIS A 566 15.34 -28.80 13.33
CA HIS A 566 15.66 -27.97 14.50
C HIS A 566 14.87 -28.37 15.75
N LEU A 567 14.67 -29.67 15.97
CA LEU A 567 13.89 -30.18 17.11
C LEU A 567 14.38 -29.72 18.47
N ASP A 568 15.70 -29.64 18.71
CA ASP A 568 16.24 -29.24 20.02
C ASP A 568 15.90 -27.79 20.38
N PRO A 569 16.11 -26.80 19.50
CA PRO A 569 15.60 -25.44 19.70
C PRO A 569 14.07 -25.37 19.90
N ILE A 570 13.29 -26.08 19.07
CA ILE A 570 11.82 -26.11 19.21
C ILE A 570 11.42 -26.65 20.58
N MET A 571 12.09 -27.70 21.06
CA MET A 571 11.87 -28.26 22.38
C MET A 571 12.25 -27.30 23.50
N ALA A 572 13.32 -26.52 23.35
CA ALA A 572 13.68 -25.50 24.33
C ALA A 572 12.58 -24.42 24.46
N ILE A 573 11.99 -24.00 23.33
CA ILE A 573 10.85 -23.06 23.32
C ILE A 573 9.65 -23.68 24.05
N LEU A 574 9.26 -24.90 23.69
CA LEU A 574 8.12 -25.58 24.33
C LEU A 574 8.34 -25.79 25.84
N ARG A 575 9.57 -26.11 26.27
CA ARG A 575 9.94 -26.22 27.69
C ARG A 575 9.78 -24.91 28.46
N SER A 576 10.03 -23.78 27.79
CA SER A 576 9.84 -22.46 28.39
C SER A 576 8.35 -22.09 28.40
N ALA A 577 7.65 -22.29 27.28
CA ALA A 577 6.26 -21.91 27.05
C ALA A 577 5.23 -22.76 27.80
N LEU A 578 5.56 -24.02 28.12
CA LEU A 578 4.65 -24.94 28.82
C LEU A 578 4.98 -25.07 30.31
N LYS A 579 5.61 -24.07 30.91
CA LYS A 579 5.77 -24.02 32.37
C LYS A 579 4.41 -23.79 33.07
N PRO A 580 4.14 -24.38 34.23
CA PRO A 580 2.89 -24.19 34.97
C PRO A 580 2.57 -22.73 35.32
N GLU A 581 3.58 -21.87 35.37
CA GLU A 581 3.45 -20.44 35.68
C GLU A 581 3.02 -19.58 34.46
N THR A 582 2.95 -20.19 33.27
CA THR A 582 2.55 -19.51 32.03
C THR A 582 1.07 -19.13 32.07
N ASP A 583 0.72 -17.99 31.46
CA ASP A 583 -0.68 -17.54 31.39
C ASP A 583 -1.57 -18.60 30.71
N PRO A 584 -2.76 -18.92 31.27
CA PRO A 584 -3.62 -19.98 30.76
C PRO A 584 -4.01 -19.87 29.28
N GLU A 585 -4.25 -18.66 28.79
CA GLU A 585 -4.59 -18.41 27.39
C GLU A 585 -3.42 -18.72 26.45
N VAL A 586 -2.20 -18.35 26.86
CA VAL A 586 -0.98 -18.66 26.09
C VAL A 586 -0.75 -20.17 26.06
N LEU A 587 -0.91 -20.85 27.21
CA LEU A 587 -0.83 -22.31 27.28
C LEU A 587 -1.79 -22.99 26.30
N LEU A 588 -3.04 -22.53 26.23
CA LEU A 588 -4.02 -23.05 25.28
C LEU A 588 -3.57 -22.87 23.83
N LYS A 589 -3.13 -21.67 23.44
CA LYS A 589 -2.65 -21.38 22.08
C LYS A 589 -1.43 -22.24 21.70
N ILE A 590 -0.45 -22.36 22.60
CA ILE A 590 0.74 -23.19 22.35
C ILE A 590 0.37 -24.67 22.24
N MET A 591 -0.52 -25.18 23.09
CA MET A 591 -1.01 -26.57 22.99
C MET A 591 -1.80 -26.83 21.70
N MET A 592 -2.62 -25.88 21.26
CA MET A 592 -3.30 -25.97 19.96
C MET A 592 -2.29 -25.98 18.79
N SER A 593 -1.24 -25.17 18.86
CA SER A 593 -0.16 -25.19 17.85
C SER A 593 0.57 -26.53 17.77
N ILE A 594 0.71 -27.23 18.91
CA ILE A 594 1.26 -28.59 18.95
C ILE A 594 0.32 -29.57 18.25
N ASN A 595 -1.00 -29.41 18.39
CA ASN A 595 -1.96 -30.22 17.65
C ASN A 595 -1.86 -29.98 16.14
N ASP A 596 -1.71 -28.73 15.71
CA ASP A 596 -1.52 -28.40 14.30
C ASP A 596 -0.24 -29.05 13.75
N LEU A 597 0.85 -28.98 14.52
CA LEU A 597 2.12 -29.63 14.22
C LEU A 597 1.95 -31.15 14.06
N LEU A 598 1.26 -31.81 14.99
CA LEU A 598 1.04 -33.26 14.98
C LEU A 598 0.04 -33.73 13.90
N SER A 599 -0.84 -32.83 13.45
CA SER A 599 -1.86 -33.14 12.44
C SER A 599 -1.26 -33.28 11.04
N LYS A 600 -0.14 -32.61 10.75
CA LYS A 600 0.52 -32.60 9.44
C LYS A 600 1.96 -33.14 9.50
N PRO A 601 2.18 -34.38 9.94
CA PRO A 601 3.52 -34.91 10.20
C PRO A 601 4.40 -34.96 8.94
N GLU A 602 3.82 -35.17 7.77
CA GLU A 602 4.55 -35.23 6.49
C GLU A 602 5.36 -33.96 6.21
N VAL A 603 4.88 -32.82 6.73
CA VAL A 603 5.51 -31.52 6.57
C VAL A 603 6.42 -31.20 7.76
N THR A 604 5.90 -31.36 8.98
CA THR A 604 6.55 -30.89 10.22
C THR A 604 7.50 -31.89 10.85
N LEU A 605 7.14 -33.17 10.86
CA LEU A 605 7.88 -34.28 11.47
C LEU A 605 7.94 -35.49 10.50
N PRO A 606 8.56 -35.35 9.32
CA PRO A 606 8.56 -36.38 8.27
C PRO A 606 9.36 -37.64 8.64
N ASN A 607 10.27 -37.54 9.62
CA ASN A 607 11.17 -38.62 9.99
C ASN A 607 10.67 -39.32 11.26
N ASP A 608 10.62 -40.65 11.23
CA ASP A 608 10.24 -41.46 12.38
C ASP A 608 11.11 -41.22 13.62
N ALA A 609 12.41 -41.00 13.44
CA ALA A 609 13.30 -40.65 14.54
C ALA A 609 12.95 -39.29 15.17
N ALA A 610 12.50 -38.33 14.35
CA ALA A 610 12.07 -37.01 14.79
C ALA A 610 10.76 -37.10 15.57
N VAL A 611 9.78 -37.86 15.07
CA VAL A 611 8.52 -38.16 15.76
C VAL A 611 8.77 -38.85 17.10
N ALA A 612 9.61 -39.89 17.14
CA ALA A 612 9.93 -40.62 18.36
C ALA A 612 10.59 -39.72 19.42
N LYS A 613 11.56 -38.88 19.01
CA LYS A 613 12.21 -37.90 19.88
C LYS A 613 11.19 -36.87 20.39
N PHE A 614 10.33 -36.36 19.51
CA PHE A 614 9.32 -35.37 19.86
C PHE A 614 8.33 -35.92 20.89
N VAL A 615 7.70 -37.05 20.56
CA VAL A 615 6.71 -37.70 21.42
C VAL A 615 7.30 -38.09 22.77
N LYS A 616 8.53 -38.62 22.80
CA LYS A 616 9.21 -38.95 24.06
C LYS A 616 9.22 -37.77 25.02
N VAL A 617 9.72 -36.61 24.61
CA VAL A 617 9.81 -35.41 25.46
C VAL A 617 8.42 -34.90 25.85
N MET A 618 7.46 -34.92 24.92
CA MET A 618 6.08 -34.54 25.22
C MET A 618 5.48 -35.39 26.35
N LEU A 619 5.62 -36.72 26.26
CA LEU A 619 5.05 -37.66 27.24
C LEU A 619 5.80 -37.68 28.57
N SER A 620 7.13 -37.55 28.57
CA SER A 620 7.92 -37.64 29.80
C SER A 620 7.99 -36.34 30.59
N GLU A 621 7.86 -35.18 29.94
CA GLU A 621 8.19 -33.89 30.55
C GLU A 621 7.12 -32.82 30.38
N LEU A 622 6.60 -32.60 29.15
CA LEU A 622 5.81 -31.40 28.84
C LEU A 622 4.31 -31.54 29.11
N LEU A 623 3.68 -32.67 28.77
CA LEU A 623 2.24 -32.89 29.00
C LEU A 623 1.87 -33.22 30.46
N PRO A 624 2.64 -34.04 31.23
CA PRO A 624 2.21 -34.49 32.56
C PRO A 624 1.80 -33.41 33.56
N PRO A 625 2.47 -32.24 33.65
CA PRO A 625 2.05 -31.18 34.58
C PRO A 625 0.64 -30.67 34.31
N HIS A 626 0.25 -30.58 33.04
CA HIS A 626 -1.01 -29.99 32.57
C HIS A 626 -2.17 -30.99 32.49
N LEU A 627 -1.91 -32.27 32.73
CA LEU A 627 -2.91 -33.33 32.83
C LEU A 627 -3.44 -33.50 34.26
N LYS A 628 -2.82 -32.88 35.27
CA LYS A 628 -3.25 -32.99 36.66
C LYS A 628 -4.52 -32.16 36.90
N TRP A 629 -5.46 -32.72 37.65
CA TRP A 629 -6.70 -32.03 37.97
C TRP A 629 -6.45 -30.79 38.82
N THR A 630 -7.03 -29.67 38.39
CA THR A 630 -7.04 -28.38 39.09
C THR A 630 -8.40 -27.72 38.87
N ALA A 631 -8.89 -26.98 39.86
CA ALA A 631 -10.19 -26.32 39.79
C ALA A 631 -10.16 -25.09 38.86
N GLY A 632 -11.22 -24.88 38.09
CA GLY A 632 -11.40 -23.70 37.22
C GLY A 632 -11.66 -24.04 35.77
N ARG A 633 -12.35 -23.14 35.05
CA ARG A 633 -12.71 -23.33 33.64
C ARG A 633 -11.47 -23.38 32.73
N SER A 634 -10.53 -22.46 32.91
CA SER A 634 -9.28 -22.44 32.13
C SER A 634 -8.45 -23.70 32.36
N ALA A 635 -8.39 -24.20 33.60
CA ALA A 635 -7.73 -25.45 33.93
C ALA A 635 -8.39 -26.67 33.26
N GLU A 636 -9.72 -26.72 33.19
CA GLU A 636 -10.45 -27.76 32.46
C GLU A 636 -10.16 -27.72 30.95
N ALA A 637 -10.17 -26.52 30.34
CA ALA A 637 -9.85 -26.34 28.93
C ALA A 637 -8.41 -26.79 28.63
N ILE A 638 -7.43 -26.37 29.44
CA ILE A 638 -6.02 -26.78 29.30
C ILE A 638 -5.90 -28.31 29.39
N ARG A 639 -6.54 -28.95 30.37
CA ARG A 639 -6.55 -30.42 30.46
C ARG A 639 -7.14 -31.07 29.22
N THR A 640 -8.23 -30.53 28.67
CA THR A 640 -8.89 -31.06 27.47
C THR A 640 -7.96 -31.01 26.25
N VAL A 641 -7.33 -29.85 26.00
CA VAL A 641 -6.40 -29.69 24.87
C VAL A 641 -5.13 -30.52 25.08
N THR A 642 -4.59 -30.56 26.30
CA THR A 642 -3.42 -31.40 26.64
C THR A 642 -3.73 -32.89 26.46
N CYS A 643 -4.95 -33.32 26.80
CA CYS A 643 -5.42 -34.69 26.55
C CYS A 643 -5.55 -34.99 25.05
N THR A 644 -5.89 -33.97 24.25
CA THR A 644 -5.88 -34.06 22.78
C THR A 644 -4.45 -34.26 22.27
N CYS A 645 -3.48 -33.45 22.73
CA CYS A 645 -2.07 -33.63 22.39
C CYS A 645 -1.56 -35.03 22.78
N LEU A 646 -1.96 -35.52 23.96
CA LEU A 646 -1.64 -36.86 24.43
C LEU A 646 -2.17 -37.93 23.48
N TYR A 647 -3.47 -37.87 23.13
CA TYR A 647 -4.08 -38.80 22.19
C TYR A 647 -3.35 -38.80 20.84
N MET A 648 -3.09 -37.62 20.28
CA MET A 648 -2.38 -37.48 19.01
C MET A 648 -0.95 -38.05 19.08
N CYS A 649 -0.22 -37.80 20.16
CA CYS A 649 1.11 -38.39 20.39
C CYS A 649 1.03 -39.92 20.39
N LEU A 650 0.06 -40.51 21.09
CA LEU A 650 -0.12 -41.97 21.17
C LEU A 650 -0.49 -42.59 19.81
N CYS A 651 -1.30 -41.90 19.01
CA CYS A 651 -1.61 -42.32 17.64
C CYS A 651 -0.36 -42.38 16.77
N LYS A 652 0.58 -41.41 16.90
CA LYS A 652 1.83 -41.39 16.11
C LYS A 652 2.83 -42.46 16.52
N VAL A 653 2.86 -42.84 17.81
CA VAL A 653 3.70 -43.96 18.27
C VAL A 653 3.27 -45.29 17.64
N SER A 654 1.98 -45.41 17.38
CA SER A 654 1.36 -46.64 16.91
C SER A 654 1.53 -46.90 15.40
N THR A 655 2.10 -45.95 14.65
CA THR A 655 2.37 -46.08 13.20
C THR A 655 3.81 -46.45 12.86
N GLN A 656 4.73 -46.56 13.83
CA GLN A 656 6.19 -46.63 13.59
C GLN A 656 6.82 -48.05 13.50
N ASN A 657 6.04 -49.13 13.46
CA ASN A 657 6.61 -50.50 13.53
C ASN A 657 6.40 -51.38 12.28
N ASP A 658 6.42 -50.79 11.09
CA ASP A 658 6.79 -51.55 9.89
C ASP A 658 8.32 -51.58 9.78
N ILE A 659 8.95 -52.55 10.45
CA ILE A 659 10.17 -53.31 10.06
C ILE A 659 10.55 -54.17 11.29
N VAL A 660 9.99 -55.38 11.37
CA VAL A 660 10.64 -56.47 12.09
C VAL A 660 10.79 -57.64 11.12
N THR A 661 12.03 -57.87 10.75
CA THR A 661 12.56 -59.07 10.09
C THR A 661 11.96 -60.35 10.68
N THR A 662 11.17 -61.06 9.88
CA THR A 662 10.78 -62.45 10.16
C THR A 662 11.89 -63.40 9.68
N PRO A 663 12.36 -64.36 10.50
CA PRO A 663 13.03 -65.54 9.99
C PRO A 663 11.99 -66.47 9.35
N VAL A 664 12.38 -67.02 8.20
CA VAL A 664 11.69 -67.99 7.35
C VAL A 664 11.00 -69.13 8.11
N ALA A 665 9.73 -69.41 7.80
CA ALA A 665 9.21 -70.77 7.53
C ALA A 665 7.77 -70.76 6.94
N LEU A 666 7.70 -71.06 5.64
CA LEU A 666 6.72 -71.90 4.91
C LEU A 666 5.20 -71.63 4.99
N LYS A 667 4.65 -71.17 3.85
CA LYS A 667 3.25 -71.30 3.41
C LYS A 667 2.81 -72.78 3.31
N PRO A 668 1.50 -73.06 3.25
CA PRO A 668 0.88 -73.21 1.93
C PRO A 668 -0.43 -72.41 1.74
N ALA A 669 -0.72 -72.18 0.46
CA ALA A 669 -1.79 -71.36 -0.11
C ALA A 669 -3.14 -72.09 -0.17
N VAL A 670 -4.25 -71.32 -0.15
CA VAL A 670 -5.44 -71.54 -1.01
C VAL A 670 -6.12 -70.20 -1.30
N GLU A 671 -6.48 -70.02 -2.57
CA GLU A 671 -7.13 -68.87 -3.22
C GLU A 671 -8.64 -68.79 -2.94
N ASN A 672 -9.19 -67.57 -2.81
CA ASN A 672 -10.12 -66.95 -3.78
C ASN A 672 -10.82 -65.69 -3.21
N PRO A 673 -11.11 -64.66 -4.03
CA PRO A 673 -11.63 -63.36 -3.59
C PRO A 673 -13.17 -63.26 -3.71
N PRO A 674 -13.82 -62.39 -2.92
CA PRO A 674 -15.07 -61.74 -3.33
C PRO A 674 -14.86 -60.22 -3.45
N LYS A 675 -14.98 -59.68 -4.66
CA LYS A 675 -16.16 -58.97 -5.18
C LYS A 675 -16.39 -57.59 -4.54
N LYS A 676 -16.01 -56.57 -5.33
CA LYS A 676 -16.48 -55.19 -5.23
C LYS A 676 -18.00 -55.15 -5.14
N LEU A 677 -18.53 -54.47 -4.13
CA LEU A 677 -19.89 -53.94 -4.13
C LEU A 677 -19.81 -52.42 -4.01
N GLN A 678 -20.52 -51.79 -4.95
CA GLN A 678 -20.70 -50.37 -5.15
C GLN A 678 -21.44 -49.77 -3.96
N ILE A 679 -21.01 -48.62 -3.48
CA ILE A 679 -21.77 -47.78 -2.57
C ILE A 679 -22.54 -46.80 -3.43
N GLU A 680 -23.87 -46.90 -3.38
CA GLU A 680 -24.82 -45.97 -3.96
C GLU A 680 -24.90 -44.68 -3.12
N ASP A 681 -25.01 -43.57 -3.84
CA ASP A 681 -25.37 -42.23 -3.36
C ASP A 681 -26.65 -42.24 -2.52
N VAL A 682 -26.61 -41.60 -1.35
CA VAL A 682 -27.81 -40.99 -0.75
C VAL A 682 -27.45 -39.61 -0.21
N SER A 683 -27.50 -38.64 -1.13
CA SER A 683 -27.76 -37.24 -0.83
C SER A 683 -29.20 -37.06 -0.35
N SER A 684 -29.39 -36.63 0.90
CA SER A 684 -30.44 -35.68 1.30
C SER A 684 -30.46 -35.55 2.82
N LEU A 685 -30.31 -34.33 3.34
CA LEU A 685 -31.26 -33.72 4.29
C LEU A 685 -30.84 -32.27 4.59
N SER A 686 -31.46 -31.39 3.80
CA SER A 686 -32.02 -30.08 4.16
C SER A 686 -31.37 -29.22 5.27
N ILE A 687 -30.82 -28.12 4.78
CA ILE A 687 -30.59 -26.82 5.43
C ILE A 687 -31.90 -26.31 6.04
N ASN A 688 -31.85 -25.88 7.30
CA ASN A 688 -32.75 -24.86 7.85
C ASN A 688 -31.93 -23.80 8.58
N SER A 689 -32.09 -22.57 8.12
CA SER A 689 -31.53 -21.33 8.61
C SER A 689 -32.30 -20.79 9.82
N ASP A 690 -31.61 -19.89 10.54
CA ASP A 690 -32.09 -18.93 11.54
C ASP A 690 -32.11 -19.42 13.01
N GLN A 691 -31.09 -19.04 13.79
CA GLN A 691 -31.17 -17.88 14.70
C GLN A 691 -29.90 -17.65 15.54
N SER A 692 -29.64 -16.36 15.75
CA SER A 692 -28.83 -15.70 16.79
C SER A 692 -27.31 -15.89 16.82
N ALA A 693 -26.64 -14.79 16.45
CA ALA A 693 -25.25 -14.48 16.74
C ALA A 693 -25.00 -14.39 18.26
N THR A 694 -24.08 -15.22 18.75
CA THR A 694 -23.11 -14.99 19.84
C THR A 694 -22.38 -16.31 20.10
N GLU A 695 -21.04 -16.27 20.23
CA GLU A 695 -20.13 -17.39 20.59
C GLU A 695 -19.68 -18.32 19.44
N ASP A 696 -18.88 -17.80 18.51
CA ASP A 696 -17.96 -18.62 17.69
C ASP A 696 -16.55 -18.03 17.83
N ASP A 697 -15.68 -18.70 18.60
CA ASP A 697 -14.21 -18.67 18.40
C ASP A 697 -13.41 -19.75 19.19
N ASP A 698 -14.01 -20.57 20.06
CA ASP A 698 -13.29 -21.60 20.85
C ASP A 698 -13.80 -23.04 20.64
N LYS A 699 -13.97 -23.50 19.39
CA LYS A 699 -14.26 -24.93 19.14
C LYS A 699 -12.96 -25.73 19.10
N ILE A 700 -12.67 -26.43 20.21
CA ILE A 700 -11.66 -27.50 20.29
C ILE A 700 -11.91 -28.47 19.12
N PRO A 701 -10.90 -28.84 18.30
CA PRO A 701 -11.09 -29.61 17.06
C PRO A 701 -11.90 -30.90 17.24
N ASP A 702 -12.67 -31.27 16.21
CA ASP A 702 -13.28 -32.60 16.09
C ASP A 702 -12.19 -33.59 15.69
N VAL A 703 -11.86 -34.50 16.60
CA VAL A 703 -10.84 -35.53 16.40
C VAL A 703 -11.52 -36.75 15.77
N ASP A 704 -11.07 -37.18 14.60
CA ASP A 704 -11.54 -38.42 13.99
C ASP A 704 -11.03 -39.63 14.79
N PHE A 705 -11.96 -40.46 15.27
CA PHE A 705 -11.69 -41.65 16.07
C PHE A 705 -11.66 -42.95 15.23
N SER A 706 -11.74 -42.85 13.89
CA SER A 706 -11.92 -43.99 12.99
C SER A 706 -10.69 -44.89 12.81
N SER A 707 -9.48 -44.39 13.08
CA SER A 707 -8.23 -45.16 12.88
C SER A 707 -7.89 -46.01 14.09
N SER A 708 -7.77 -47.34 13.93
CA SER A 708 -7.30 -48.28 14.95
C SER A 708 -5.77 -48.48 14.84
N PRO A 709 -4.93 -47.88 15.70
CA PRO A 709 -3.47 -47.83 15.50
C PRO A 709 -2.76 -49.05 16.08
N GLU A 710 -1.77 -49.68 15.43
CA GLU A 710 -1.08 -50.92 15.86
C GLU A 710 0.17 -50.70 16.78
N VAL A 711 0.77 -51.79 17.26
CA VAL A 711 1.55 -51.97 18.50
C VAL A 711 2.64 -50.93 18.88
N ILE A 712 2.65 -50.53 20.18
CA ILE A 712 3.62 -49.61 20.81
C ILE A 712 4.85 -50.38 21.38
N TYR A 713 5.92 -50.54 20.60
CA TYR A 713 7.22 -50.99 21.13
C TYR A 713 8.19 -49.79 21.22
N GLY A 714 8.84 -49.60 22.37
CA GLY A 714 9.91 -48.61 22.58
C GLY A 714 9.63 -47.47 23.56
N LEU A 715 8.35 -47.20 23.88
CA LEU A 715 7.96 -46.13 24.83
C LEU A 715 7.30 -46.65 26.13
N SER A 716 7.29 -47.96 26.35
CA SER A 716 6.62 -48.59 27.51
C SER A 716 7.02 -47.98 28.87
N GLY A 717 8.29 -47.66 29.07
CA GLY A 717 8.78 -47.03 30.30
C GLY A 717 8.30 -45.58 30.53
N TYR A 718 7.83 -44.89 29.49
CA TYR A 718 7.26 -43.53 29.58
C TYR A 718 5.73 -43.55 29.71
N LEU A 719 5.09 -44.66 29.34
CA LEU A 719 3.64 -44.83 29.41
C LEU A 719 3.17 -45.26 30.80
N GLU A 720 3.94 -46.09 31.51
CA GLU A 720 3.58 -46.55 32.86
C GLU A 720 3.33 -45.41 33.87
N PRO A 721 4.17 -44.34 33.93
CA PRO A 721 3.93 -43.21 34.83
C PRO A 721 2.66 -42.40 34.51
N LEU A 722 2.11 -42.52 33.29
CA LEU A 722 0.90 -41.82 32.87
C LEU A 722 -0.37 -42.56 33.31
N LEU A 723 -0.30 -43.87 33.62
CA LEU A 723 -1.48 -44.67 34.00
C LEU A 723 -2.27 -44.07 35.16
N PRO A 724 -1.67 -43.67 36.30
CA PRO A 724 -2.42 -43.04 37.40
C PRO A 724 -3.13 -41.75 36.97
N THR A 725 -2.47 -40.94 36.13
CA THR A 725 -3.02 -39.69 35.60
C THR A 725 -4.21 -39.96 34.67
N LEU A 726 -4.11 -40.96 33.78
CA LEU A 726 -5.21 -41.39 32.93
C LEU A 726 -6.41 -41.89 33.76
N MET A 727 -6.17 -42.65 34.83
CA MET A 727 -7.25 -43.11 35.71
C MET A 727 -7.96 -41.95 36.44
N SER A 728 -7.22 -40.88 36.74
CA SER A 728 -7.80 -39.64 37.27
C SER A 728 -8.61 -38.90 36.20
N LEU A 729 -8.12 -38.82 34.97
CA LEU A 729 -8.76 -38.09 33.87
C LEU A 729 -10.01 -38.78 33.31
N ILE A 730 -10.12 -40.11 33.43
CA ILE A 730 -11.38 -40.83 33.16
C ILE A 730 -12.51 -40.31 34.06
N GLN A 731 -12.17 -39.72 35.21
CA GLN A 731 -13.11 -39.14 36.17
C GLN A 731 -13.21 -37.61 36.07
N ASP A 732 -12.65 -37.01 35.03
CA ASP A 732 -12.67 -35.56 34.86
C ASP A 732 -14.11 -35.02 34.72
N PRO A 733 -14.43 -33.83 35.27
CA PRO A 733 -15.75 -33.22 35.10
C PRO A 733 -16.17 -33.01 33.64
N SER A 734 -15.21 -32.73 32.74
CA SER A 734 -15.48 -32.52 31.31
C SER A 734 -15.74 -33.83 30.57
N PRO A 735 -16.91 -34.01 29.92
CA PRO A 735 -17.18 -35.18 29.09
C PRO A 735 -16.16 -35.36 27.95
N LYS A 736 -15.70 -34.24 27.35
CA LYS A 736 -14.72 -34.27 26.26
C LYS A 736 -13.37 -34.82 26.74
N THR A 737 -12.89 -34.39 27.91
CA THR A 737 -11.68 -34.94 28.53
C THR A 737 -11.83 -36.42 28.84
N ARG A 738 -12.97 -36.86 29.40
CA ARG A 738 -13.22 -38.28 29.66
C ARG A 738 -13.19 -39.12 28.38
N LEU A 739 -13.83 -38.64 27.31
CA LEU A 739 -13.86 -39.31 26.01
C LEU A 739 -12.45 -39.44 25.40
N LEU A 740 -11.68 -38.35 25.37
CA LEU A 740 -10.29 -38.36 24.90
C LEU A 740 -9.42 -39.32 25.74
N THR A 741 -9.62 -39.31 27.05
CA THR A 741 -8.88 -40.20 27.95
C THR A 741 -9.22 -41.67 27.71
N LEU A 742 -10.50 -42.00 27.49
CA LEU A 742 -10.89 -43.37 27.13
C LEU A 742 -10.26 -43.82 25.81
N ASN A 743 -10.15 -42.94 24.83
CA ASN A 743 -9.43 -43.22 23.58
C ASN A 743 -7.92 -43.44 23.81
N CYS A 744 -7.28 -42.62 24.64
CA CYS A 744 -5.89 -42.87 25.08
C CYS A 744 -5.78 -44.25 25.74
N VAL A 745 -6.70 -44.59 26.65
CA VAL A 745 -6.71 -45.87 27.35
C VAL A 745 -6.92 -47.04 26.38
N LYS A 746 -7.79 -46.89 25.37
CA LYS A 746 -7.95 -47.86 24.27
C LYS A 746 -6.62 -48.13 23.57
N ILE A 747 -5.85 -47.10 23.23
CA ILE A 747 -4.52 -47.26 22.62
C ILE A 747 -3.56 -47.98 23.58
N PHE A 748 -3.60 -47.65 24.88
CA PHE A 748 -2.81 -48.32 25.91
C PHE A 748 -3.11 -49.82 26.05
N SER A 749 -4.27 -50.32 25.59
CA SER A 749 -4.55 -51.77 25.57
C SER A 749 -3.54 -52.56 24.73
N LYS A 750 -2.84 -51.91 23.80
CA LYS A 750 -1.84 -52.59 22.99
C LYS A 750 -0.51 -52.81 23.73
N SER A 751 -0.28 -52.07 24.81
CA SER A 751 0.93 -52.19 25.65
C SER A 751 0.86 -53.41 26.56
N SER A 752 1.94 -54.18 26.66
CA SER A 752 2.02 -55.31 27.59
C SER A 752 1.91 -54.90 29.06
N ILE A 753 2.33 -53.68 29.41
CA ILE A 753 2.31 -53.15 30.78
C ILE A 753 0.87 -52.99 31.31
N SER A 754 -0.07 -52.60 30.45
CA SER A 754 -1.47 -52.38 30.86
C SER A 754 -2.21 -53.69 31.17
N HIS A 755 -1.67 -54.83 30.71
CA HIS A 755 -2.19 -56.17 30.98
C HIS A 755 -1.56 -56.86 32.20
N GLN A 756 -0.60 -56.24 32.88
CA GLN A 756 -0.12 -56.78 34.15
C GLN A 756 -1.28 -56.77 35.18
N PRO A 757 -1.39 -57.79 36.05
CA PRO A 757 -2.57 -57.98 36.92
C PRO A 757 -2.94 -56.73 37.73
N GLN A 758 -1.94 -56.01 38.25
CA GLN A 758 -2.12 -54.79 39.05
C GLN A 758 -2.73 -53.62 38.26
N HIS A 759 -2.40 -53.49 36.97
CA HIS A 759 -2.87 -52.41 36.10
C HIS A 759 -4.19 -52.79 35.41
N PHE A 760 -4.28 -54.02 34.91
CA PHE A 760 -5.45 -54.50 34.16
C PHE A 760 -6.74 -54.42 34.98
N ALA A 761 -6.71 -54.91 36.22
CA ALA A 761 -7.86 -54.84 37.12
C ALA A 761 -8.26 -53.40 37.45
N SER A 762 -7.27 -52.53 37.71
CA SER A 762 -7.49 -51.13 38.04
C SER A 762 -8.11 -50.34 36.88
N ILE A 763 -7.56 -50.52 35.67
CA ILE A 763 -8.06 -49.89 34.44
C ILE A 763 -9.50 -50.31 34.18
N LEU A 764 -9.77 -51.62 34.14
CA LEU A 764 -11.12 -52.13 33.86
C LEU A 764 -12.14 -51.68 34.90
N TYR A 765 -11.78 -51.63 36.18
CA TYR A 765 -12.67 -51.14 37.22
C TYR A 765 -13.06 -49.68 37.00
N GLN A 766 -12.11 -48.81 36.61
CA GLN A 766 -12.42 -47.39 36.33
C GLN A 766 -13.21 -47.21 35.04
N VAL A 767 -12.91 -47.99 34.00
CA VAL A 767 -13.66 -47.93 32.71
C VAL A 767 -15.09 -48.43 32.88
N LEU A 768 -15.32 -49.49 33.66
CA LEU A 768 -16.67 -50.00 33.94
C LEU A 768 -17.57 -48.96 34.61
N LYS A 769 -17.02 -48.13 35.50
CA LYS A 769 -17.74 -47.00 36.12
C LYS A 769 -18.15 -45.90 35.14
N ARG A 770 -17.70 -45.94 33.88
CA ARG A 770 -18.12 -45.00 32.82
C ARG A 770 -19.34 -45.49 32.04
N LEU A 771 -19.81 -46.72 32.28
CA LEU A 771 -21.08 -47.18 31.74
C LEU A 771 -22.28 -46.45 32.37
N ASP A 772 -22.10 -45.93 33.58
CA ASP A 772 -23.04 -45.06 34.31
C ASP A 772 -22.84 -43.56 34.03
N ASP A 773 -21.99 -43.19 33.07
CA ASP A 773 -21.75 -41.78 32.74
C ASP A 773 -23.01 -41.09 32.20
N ALA A 774 -23.17 -39.79 32.45
CA ALA A 774 -24.29 -39.01 31.93
C ALA A 774 -24.17 -38.78 30.40
N ASP A 775 -22.94 -38.79 29.87
CA ASP A 775 -22.66 -38.52 28.47
C ASP A 775 -22.67 -39.81 27.62
N LYS A 776 -23.54 -39.87 26.60
CA LYS A 776 -23.71 -41.07 25.77
C LYS A 776 -22.44 -41.49 25.01
N PRO A 777 -21.70 -40.59 24.33
CA PRO A 777 -20.40 -40.92 23.74
C PRO A 777 -19.41 -41.57 24.70
N VAL A 778 -19.28 -41.04 25.93
CA VAL A 778 -18.39 -41.62 26.96
C VAL A 778 -18.79 -43.05 27.30
N ARG A 779 -20.09 -43.33 27.46
CA ARG A 779 -20.60 -44.68 27.72
C ARG A 779 -20.26 -45.63 26.56
N ALA A 780 -20.50 -45.21 25.33
CA ALA A 780 -20.22 -46.03 24.14
C ALA A 780 -18.72 -46.36 24.01
N MET A 781 -17.85 -45.35 24.19
CA MET A 781 -16.40 -45.54 24.14
C MET A 781 -15.90 -46.43 25.30
N ALA A 782 -16.49 -46.34 26.50
CA ALA A 782 -16.13 -47.23 27.60
C ALA A 782 -16.39 -48.70 27.27
N VAL A 783 -17.52 -49.01 26.63
CA VAL A 783 -17.82 -50.37 26.14
C VAL A 783 -16.78 -50.84 25.13
N GLU A 784 -16.40 -49.96 24.20
CA GLU A 784 -15.40 -50.25 23.19
C GLU A 784 -14.01 -50.49 23.78
N VAL A 785 -13.61 -49.70 24.78
CA VAL A 785 -12.36 -49.89 25.54
C VAL A 785 -12.37 -51.26 26.22
N ILE A 786 -13.44 -51.64 26.92
CA ILE A 786 -13.55 -52.96 27.59
C ILE A 786 -13.41 -54.08 26.56
N LYS A 787 -14.15 -54.01 25.45
CA LYS A 787 -14.10 -54.99 24.36
C LYS A 787 -12.67 -55.13 23.83
N THR A 788 -12.01 -54.00 23.55
CA THR A 788 -10.64 -53.96 23.02
C THR A 788 -9.65 -54.57 24.01
N TYR A 789 -9.67 -54.15 25.28
CA TYR A 789 -8.78 -54.69 26.32
C TYR A 789 -8.93 -56.19 26.49
N TYR A 790 -10.16 -56.73 26.50
CA TYR A 790 -10.34 -58.17 26.62
C TYR A 790 -9.89 -58.91 25.36
N SER A 791 -10.18 -58.39 24.17
CA SER A 791 -9.70 -58.99 22.91
C SER A 791 -8.17 -59.07 22.87
N GLU A 792 -7.48 -58.01 23.30
CA GLU A 792 -6.02 -57.94 23.38
C GLU A 792 -5.47 -58.82 24.53
N HIS A 793 -6.16 -58.88 25.67
CA HIS A 793 -5.75 -59.68 26.82
C HIS A 793 -5.83 -61.18 26.54
N ILE A 794 -6.93 -61.66 25.94
CA ILE A 794 -7.15 -63.06 25.56
C ILE A 794 -6.02 -63.57 24.65
N VAL A 795 -5.55 -62.73 23.72
CA VAL A 795 -4.45 -63.08 22.82
C VAL A 795 -3.12 -63.19 23.58
N ARG A 796 -2.91 -62.39 24.63
CA ARG A 796 -1.66 -62.33 25.40
C ARG A 796 -1.57 -63.38 26.51
N THR A 797 -2.68 -63.86 27.04
CA THR A 797 -2.70 -64.81 28.16
C THR A 797 -3.48 -66.07 27.79
N THR A 798 -2.79 -67.22 27.74
CA THR A 798 -3.38 -68.49 27.27
C THR A 798 -4.28 -69.19 28.29
N ARG A 799 -4.34 -68.72 29.55
CA ARG A 799 -5.31 -69.11 30.61
C ARG A 799 -4.95 -68.34 31.89
N ASP A 800 -5.66 -67.25 32.19
CA ASP A 800 -5.45 -66.51 33.42
C ASP A 800 -6.42 -66.96 34.52
N SER A 801 -6.01 -67.93 35.34
CA SER A 801 -6.78 -68.39 36.51
C SER A 801 -6.88 -67.33 37.62
N HIS A 802 -6.14 -66.22 37.54
CA HIS A 802 -6.09 -65.18 38.57
C HIS A 802 -7.16 -64.09 38.42
N ASN A 803 -7.96 -64.10 37.35
CA ASN A 803 -8.93 -63.05 37.04
C ASN A 803 -10.41 -63.45 37.14
N SER A 804 -10.74 -64.65 37.64
CA SER A 804 -12.13 -65.12 37.68
C SER A 804 -13.08 -64.17 38.42
N THR A 805 -12.62 -63.53 39.51
CA THR A 805 -13.42 -62.55 40.27
C THR A 805 -13.64 -61.25 39.49
N LEU A 806 -12.62 -60.78 38.76
CA LEU A 806 -12.73 -59.59 37.91
C LEU A 806 -13.67 -59.85 36.73
N VAL A 807 -13.55 -61.00 36.08
CA VAL A 807 -14.42 -61.42 34.98
C VAL A 807 -15.87 -61.57 35.45
N ASP A 808 -16.09 -62.16 36.64
CA ASP A 808 -17.42 -62.23 37.27
C ASP A 808 -18.03 -60.84 37.49
N PHE A 809 -17.23 -59.90 38.00
CA PHE A 809 -17.63 -58.51 38.19
C PHE A 809 -17.96 -57.83 36.86
N VAL A 810 -17.10 -57.95 35.85
CA VAL A 810 -17.30 -57.37 34.50
C VAL A 810 -18.60 -57.88 33.87
N TYR A 811 -18.85 -59.20 33.91
CA TYR A 811 -20.11 -59.76 33.43
C TYR A 811 -21.31 -59.21 34.16
N SER A 812 -21.25 -59.17 35.49
CA SER A 812 -22.36 -58.67 36.31
C SER A 812 -22.67 -57.20 35.99
N THR A 813 -21.65 -56.36 35.80
CA THR A 813 -21.82 -54.96 35.42
C THR A 813 -22.35 -54.79 34.00
N LEU A 814 -21.76 -55.47 33.01
CA LEU A 814 -22.21 -55.37 31.61
C LEU A 814 -23.65 -55.85 31.41
N LEU A 815 -24.07 -56.91 32.12
CA LEU A 815 -25.44 -57.41 32.05
C LEU A 815 -26.47 -56.38 32.54
N ILE A 816 -26.14 -55.53 33.51
CA ILE A 816 -27.05 -54.44 33.95
C ILE A 816 -27.36 -53.49 32.77
N HIS A 817 -26.40 -53.27 31.88
CA HIS A 817 -26.53 -52.37 30.72
C HIS A 817 -26.97 -53.06 29.43
N LEU A 818 -27.14 -54.38 29.40
CA LEU A 818 -27.69 -55.11 28.25
C LEU A 818 -29.15 -54.71 27.97
N ASP A 819 -29.80 -54.14 28.98
CA ASP A 819 -31.22 -53.77 29.01
C ASP A 819 -31.42 -52.23 29.01
N ASP A 820 -30.41 -51.49 28.53
CA ASP A 820 -30.40 -50.02 28.48
C ASP A 820 -31.51 -49.45 27.57
N LYS A 821 -31.89 -48.18 27.80
CA LYS A 821 -32.87 -47.50 26.94
C LYS A 821 -32.27 -47.11 25.59
N ASP A 822 -30.96 -46.91 25.51
CA ASP A 822 -30.25 -46.58 24.28
C ASP A 822 -29.99 -47.86 23.44
N SER A 823 -30.65 -47.96 22.28
CA SER A 823 -30.53 -49.12 21.39
C SER A 823 -29.11 -49.33 20.86
N VAL A 824 -28.35 -48.26 20.64
CA VAL A 824 -26.97 -48.34 20.14
C VAL A 824 -26.06 -48.88 21.24
N LEU A 825 -26.19 -48.35 22.46
CA LEU A 825 -25.41 -48.83 23.59
C LEU A 825 -25.72 -50.30 23.91
N LYS A 826 -27.01 -50.69 23.90
CA LYS A 826 -27.42 -52.09 24.08
C LYS A 826 -26.71 -53.03 23.11
N GLN A 827 -26.68 -52.67 21.83
CA GLN A 827 -26.00 -53.48 20.81
C GLN A 827 -24.48 -53.55 21.06
N ASN A 828 -23.86 -52.42 21.43
CA ASN A 828 -22.43 -52.40 21.78
C ASN A 828 -22.12 -53.29 23.00
N ILE A 829 -22.99 -53.29 24.02
CA ILE A 829 -22.87 -54.14 25.21
C ILE A 829 -23.01 -55.62 24.83
N LEU A 830 -23.97 -55.98 23.99
CA LEU A 830 -24.12 -57.35 23.49
C LEU A 830 -22.83 -57.84 22.81
N GLU A 831 -22.28 -57.05 21.88
CA GLU A 831 -21.05 -57.38 21.18
C GLU A 831 -19.83 -57.43 22.11
N CYS A 832 -19.77 -56.56 23.12
CA CYS A 832 -18.75 -56.60 24.16
C CYS A 832 -18.86 -57.88 25.00
N LEU A 833 -20.05 -58.24 25.47
CA LEU A 833 -20.30 -59.48 26.21
C LEU A 833 -19.91 -60.72 25.42
N LYS A 834 -20.20 -60.78 24.11
CA LYS A 834 -19.76 -61.87 23.23
C LYS A 834 -18.23 -62.00 23.20
N GLU A 835 -17.50 -60.89 23.10
CA GLU A 835 -16.04 -60.90 23.10
C GLU A 835 -15.47 -61.31 24.47
N VAL A 836 -15.90 -60.66 25.57
CA VAL A 836 -15.41 -60.96 26.91
C VAL A 836 -15.75 -62.41 27.31
N SER A 837 -16.86 -62.97 26.80
CA SER A 837 -17.28 -64.35 27.09
C SER A 837 -16.24 -65.41 26.71
N LYS A 838 -15.35 -65.12 25.76
CA LYS A 838 -14.27 -66.04 25.36
C LYS A 838 -13.33 -66.39 26.52
N MET A 839 -13.23 -65.54 27.55
CA MET A 839 -12.46 -65.84 28.76
C MET A 839 -13.09 -66.97 29.59
N ASN A 840 -14.42 -66.92 29.78
CA ASN A 840 -15.16 -67.95 30.52
C ASN A 840 -16.65 -67.90 30.13
N PRO A 841 -17.07 -68.65 29.10
CA PRO A 841 -18.44 -68.59 28.60
C PRO A 841 -19.44 -69.29 29.53
N GLN A 842 -18.98 -70.30 30.27
CA GLN A 842 -19.80 -71.03 31.25
C GLN A 842 -20.24 -70.10 32.40
N LEU A 843 -19.31 -69.28 32.91
CA LEU A 843 -19.59 -68.32 33.97
C LEU A 843 -20.60 -67.25 33.53
N LEU A 844 -20.49 -66.74 32.29
CA LEU A 844 -21.47 -65.77 31.78
C LEU A 844 -22.83 -66.43 31.58
N ARG A 845 -22.91 -67.62 30.96
CA ARG A 845 -24.18 -68.31 30.73
C ARG A 845 -24.95 -68.59 32.03
N ALA A 846 -24.25 -68.92 33.11
CA ALA A 846 -24.85 -69.16 34.43
C ALA A 846 -25.53 -67.90 35.01
N LYS A 847 -25.11 -66.70 34.59
CA LYS A 847 -25.69 -65.42 35.03
C LYS A 847 -26.82 -64.91 34.13
N VAL A 848 -26.90 -65.37 32.89
CA VAL A 848 -27.93 -64.92 31.93
C VAL A 848 -29.22 -65.74 32.11
N LEU A 849 -30.19 -65.13 32.79
CA LEU A 849 -31.54 -65.67 32.95
C LEU A 849 -32.53 -64.81 32.16
N PRO A 850 -33.25 -65.35 31.15
CA PRO A 850 -34.15 -64.58 30.30
C PRO A 850 -35.16 -63.74 31.06
N ASP A 851 -35.66 -64.24 32.20
CA ASP A 851 -36.67 -63.57 33.02
C ASP A 851 -36.23 -62.23 33.60
N ASN A 852 -34.92 -62.02 33.78
CA ASN A 852 -34.36 -60.81 34.38
C ASN A 852 -34.24 -59.62 33.42
N PHE A 853 -34.49 -59.82 32.12
CA PHE A 853 -34.32 -58.79 31.08
C PHE A 853 -35.66 -58.39 30.47
N ARG A 854 -35.82 -57.11 30.14
CA ARG A 854 -36.98 -56.55 29.44
C ARG A 854 -36.92 -56.88 27.95
N ASP A 855 -35.73 -56.80 27.37
CA ASP A 855 -35.49 -57.11 25.96
C ASP A 855 -35.15 -58.60 25.81
N LYS A 856 -36.18 -59.42 25.57
CA LYS A 856 -36.03 -60.89 25.49
C LYS A 856 -35.23 -61.32 24.26
N GLU A 857 -35.28 -60.54 23.17
CA GLU A 857 -34.62 -60.86 21.91
C GLU A 857 -33.10 -60.68 22.01
N ILE A 858 -32.64 -59.55 22.58
CA ILE A 858 -31.20 -59.30 22.76
C ILE A 858 -30.56 -60.31 23.74
N CYS A 859 -31.32 -60.72 24.76
CA CYS A 859 -30.90 -61.72 25.73
C CYS A 859 -30.81 -63.13 25.10
N GLN A 860 -31.79 -63.51 24.28
CA GLN A 860 -31.75 -64.78 23.55
C GLN A 860 -30.57 -64.84 22.58
N ASN A 861 -30.28 -63.74 21.88
CA ASN A 861 -29.12 -63.63 21.00
C ASN A 861 -27.79 -63.89 21.73
N LEU A 862 -27.65 -63.43 22.98
CA LEU A 862 -26.47 -63.72 23.81
C LEU A 862 -26.41 -65.19 24.22
N ILE A 863 -27.55 -65.77 24.64
CA ILE A 863 -27.64 -67.18 25.05
C ILE A 863 -27.24 -68.10 23.88
N ASP A 864 -27.80 -67.87 22.70
CA ASP A 864 -27.53 -68.67 21.50
C ASP A 864 -26.03 -68.63 21.13
N PHE A 865 -25.41 -67.44 21.24
CA PHE A 865 -23.97 -67.29 21.03
C PHE A 865 -23.14 -68.06 22.05
N LEU A 866 -23.49 -67.99 23.34
CA LEU A 866 -22.77 -68.67 24.42
C LEU A 866 -22.89 -70.19 24.30
N GLU A 867 -24.08 -70.71 24.00
CA GLU A 867 -24.32 -72.14 23.82
C GLU A 867 -23.56 -72.69 22.61
N LYS A 868 -23.46 -71.91 21.54
CA LYS A 868 -22.61 -72.24 20.38
C LYS A 868 -21.11 -72.21 20.73
N SER A 869 -20.66 -71.19 21.47
CA SER A 869 -19.25 -71.04 21.86
C SER A 869 -18.79 -72.15 22.81
N MET A 870 -19.62 -72.55 23.77
CA MET A 870 -19.35 -73.66 24.68
C MET A 870 -19.33 -75.03 23.97
N LYS A 871 -20.17 -75.22 22.94
CA LYS A 871 -20.13 -76.43 22.10
C LYS A 871 -18.81 -76.54 21.32
N ASN A 872 -18.29 -75.42 20.82
CA ASN A 872 -17.00 -75.39 20.13
C ASN A 872 -15.82 -75.67 21.07
N LEU A 873 -15.86 -75.13 22.30
CA LEU A 873 -14.87 -75.38 23.37
C LEU A 873 -14.88 -76.81 23.94
N ALA A 874 -15.93 -77.60 23.67
CA ALA A 874 -16.03 -79.00 24.08
C ALA A 874 -15.53 -79.98 22.99
N VAL A 875 -15.16 -79.46 21.81
CA VAL A 875 -14.70 -80.22 20.64
C VAL A 875 -13.20 -79.99 20.34
N GLU A 876 -12.59 -78.91 20.86
CA GLU A 876 -11.14 -78.73 21.03
C GLU A 876 -10.67 -79.25 22.40
#